data_AF-A0A7M3WUQ4-F1
#
_entry.id   AF-A0A7M3WUQ4-F1
#
_cell.length_a   1.000
_cell.length_b   1.000
_cell.length_c   1.000
_cell.angle_alpha   90.00
_cell.angle_beta   90.00
_cell.angle_gamma   90.00
#
_symmetry.space_group_name_H-M   'P 1'
#
loop_
_entity.id
_entity.type
_entity.pdbx_description
1 polymer ?
#
loop_
_entity_poly.entity_id
_entity_poly.type
_entity_poly.pdbx_seq_one_letter_code
_entity_poly.pdbx_strand_id
1 'polypeptide(L)'
;MRRRIVGMLSLLLIALMLVPQFSALPGGIGAAGNAGCSCHAGGDDGSTTILVEGLPETFNASESYAFSVTLVNDDMPLYGNGDPAEGWSGVRGGFRIVVEGGGSVTTIDPAYSQEVDGGLTHTEKSNKFRTWDFEFVAPASDAATVEMTIVGNAVSGGAVSGGATGAGDGTAGDYWSIQNVVVPGINAEAKGPSAPPLVILLTAIGLSLSIILLGTMWVFYRRSPDTFTVGSFWSYLKPWLTTTDHKEVGILYFLFGFFFFLVGGVLALLFRIQLALPENDFLSQQEYNSFFTLHGTTMIFLGAMPMIAGFLNYVLPLQIGAKDLAFPRINAMGLWLLVFSAPLIFAGIWSGEGADITWVMYPPYSSLNNAGDYGANAGTTSFIAGMMMLGASSTLGGVNFITTVFTMRAPGITWMKMPLFTWSAFVSVFMLFMSLPALIIGVAFLLFDHTIGSTFFTGGGDPLLFQHLFWFFGHPEVYVVIVPAFGIVSEVLATSARRSVFGYKSMVIAMAGIGVVGFVVWGHHMLTSGMSPAWRAAFMITTMLVAIPTGAKIFNWLMTLYQGSLVMRTHTLWALGFLITFTLGGISGMFFPVSGLDIHFHDTYFVVAHFHYVFIGGTVFALFAGVYYWFPKVTGRKMDERLGLYHFLIGFASYNAAFWPMHALGMMGMPRRTHSYLEETGFASYNLAVSTFAFIFGLSQLILVWNIIYSARRGEKVGKDPWGGWSLEWTTSSPPPTPSFHDIPTQLDANEGHEHGEKKSVGKRLWEGSNTEVSQ
;
A
#
# COMPACT_ATOMS: atom_id res chain seq x y z
N MET A 1 30.72 17.00 0.52
CA MET A 1 29.52 16.14 0.63
C MET A 1 28.22 16.95 0.57
N ARG A 2 27.99 17.93 1.47
CA ARG A 2 26.81 18.82 1.48
C ARG A 2 26.49 19.49 0.12
N ARG A 3 27.48 20.04 -0.58
CA ARG A 3 27.30 20.66 -1.91
C ARG A 3 26.90 19.67 -3.03
N ARG A 4 27.30 18.39 -2.90
CA ARG A 4 26.94 17.35 -3.88
C ARG A 4 25.52 16.82 -3.65
N ILE A 5 25.09 16.74 -2.39
CA ILE A 5 23.72 16.35 -2.01
C ILE A 5 22.72 17.45 -2.39
N VAL A 6 23.05 18.71 -2.14
CA VAL A 6 22.24 19.85 -2.62
C VAL A 6 22.20 19.86 -4.15
N GLY A 7 23.35 19.64 -4.82
CA GLY A 7 23.38 19.54 -6.29
C GLY A 7 22.51 18.42 -6.85
N MET A 8 22.51 17.24 -6.23
CA MET A 8 21.63 16.12 -6.62
C MET A 8 20.16 16.42 -6.35
N LEU A 9 19.81 17.01 -5.20
CA LEU A 9 18.43 17.38 -4.87
C LEU A 9 17.90 18.48 -5.79
N SER A 10 18.74 19.46 -6.15
CA SER A 10 18.40 20.50 -7.12
C SER A 10 18.22 19.91 -8.53
N LEU A 11 19.06 18.96 -8.95
CA LEU A 11 18.89 18.23 -10.22
C LEU A 11 17.62 17.39 -10.23
N LEU A 12 17.25 16.75 -9.12
CA LEU A 12 16.01 16.00 -8.97
C LEU A 12 14.78 16.91 -9.02
N LEU A 13 14.85 18.09 -8.39
CA LEU A 13 13.81 19.12 -8.45
C LEU A 13 13.67 19.71 -9.87
N ILE A 14 14.78 19.94 -10.57
CA ILE A 14 14.76 20.39 -11.97
C ILE A 14 14.21 19.29 -12.89
N ALA A 15 14.53 18.02 -12.64
CA ALA A 15 13.97 16.89 -13.38
C ALA A 15 12.47 16.69 -13.11
N LEU A 16 11.99 17.01 -11.90
CA LEU A 16 10.56 17.03 -11.54
C LEU A 16 9.79 18.21 -12.13
N MET A 17 10.49 19.27 -12.56
CA MET A 17 9.89 20.45 -13.23
C MET A 17 9.82 20.30 -14.75
N LEU A 18 10.41 19.26 -15.33
CA LEU A 18 10.32 18.96 -16.75
C LEU A 18 9.06 18.11 -17.02
N VAL A 19 7.91 18.76 -16.90
CA VAL A 19 6.64 18.24 -17.41
C VAL A 19 6.74 18.22 -18.95
N PRO A 20 6.26 17.18 -19.65
CA PRO A 20 6.10 17.26 -21.10
C PRO A 20 5.18 18.43 -21.44
N GLN A 21 5.71 19.38 -22.21
CA GLN A 21 4.98 20.54 -22.71
C GLN A 21 4.22 20.11 -23.97
N PHE A 22 2.88 20.26 -23.97
CA PHE A 22 2.06 20.01 -25.16
C PHE A 22 1.56 21.33 -25.74
N SER A 23 1.52 21.41 -27.06
CA SER A 23 1.18 22.60 -27.85
C SER A 23 -0.32 22.64 -28.19
N ALA A 24 -0.96 23.81 -28.07
CA ALA A 24 -2.36 24.03 -28.41
C ALA A 24 -2.45 24.03 -29.93
N LEU A 25 -3.33 23.20 -30.44
CA LEU A 25 -3.56 23.14 -31.87
C LEU A 25 -4.60 24.19 -32.24
N PRO A 26 -4.42 24.92 -33.36
CA PRO A 26 -5.40 25.89 -33.86
C PRO A 26 -6.81 25.30 -34.08
N GLY A 27 -6.93 23.97 -34.12
CA GLY A 27 -8.17 23.24 -34.34
C GLY A 27 -8.70 22.52 -33.11
N GLY A 28 -8.65 23.14 -31.92
CA GLY A 28 -9.31 22.61 -30.73
C GLY A 28 -8.40 21.88 -29.73
N ILE A 29 -8.95 21.65 -28.54
CA ILE A 29 -8.27 21.08 -27.37
C ILE A 29 -8.84 19.68 -27.12
N GLY A 30 -7.98 18.65 -27.08
CA GLY A 30 -8.36 17.28 -26.74
C GLY A 30 -8.45 17.02 -25.22
N ALA A 31 -8.65 15.77 -24.81
CA ALA A 31 -8.86 15.41 -23.40
C ALA A 31 -7.71 15.81 -22.46
N ALA A 32 -6.48 15.92 -22.99
CA ALA A 32 -5.32 16.40 -22.23
C ALA A 32 -5.48 17.85 -21.70
N GLY A 33 -6.38 18.65 -22.26
CA GLY A 33 -6.66 20.01 -21.79
C GLY A 33 -7.71 20.11 -20.68
N ASN A 34 -8.31 18.99 -20.25
CA ASN A 34 -9.32 18.97 -19.18
C ASN A 34 -8.79 19.52 -17.83
N ALA A 35 -7.48 19.41 -17.59
CA ALA A 35 -6.80 19.92 -16.40
C ALA A 35 -6.04 21.24 -16.64
N GLY A 36 -6.15 21.82 -17.85
CA GLY A 36 -5.61 23.13 -18.18
C GLY A 36 -4.93 23.25 -19.55
N CYS A 37 -4.79 24.50 -20.00
CA CYS A 37 -4.16 24.82 -21.29
C CYS A 37 -2.65 25.08 -21.12
N SER A 38 -1.84 24.02 -21.07
CA SER A 38 -0.37 24.08 -20.95
C SER A 38 0.37 24.70 -22.14
N CYS A 39 -0.39 25.14 -23.14
CA CYS A 39 0.06 25.64 -24.42
C CYS A 39 0.37 27.14 -24.45
N HIS A 40 0.08 27.81 -23.34
CA HIS A 40 0.30 29.24 -23.12
C HIS A 40 1.30 29.42 -21.97
N ALA A 41 2.16 30.45 -22.06
CA ALA A 41 3.27 30.62 -21.12
C ALA A 41 2.84 31.01 -19.70
N GLY A 42 1.57 31.41 -19.50
CA GLY A 42 0.97 31.67 -18.20
C GLY A 42 0.29 30.43 -17.61
N GLY A 43 0.59 30.10 -16.35
CA GLY A 43 -0.33 29.29 -15.55
C GLY A 43 -1.65 30.05 -15.32
N ASP A 44 -2.64 29.38 -14.73
CA ASP A 44 -3.84 30.04 -14.21
C ASP A 44 -3.42 30.98 -13.06
N ASP A 45 -3.18 32.24 -13.40
CA ASP A 45 -2.76 33.30 -12.48
C ASP A 45 -3.95 34.16 -12.02
N GLY A 46 -5.17 33.81 -12.44
CA GLY A 46 -6.41 34.53 -12.16
C GLY A 46 -6.62 35.80 -12.99
N SER A 47 -5.76 36.12 -13.96
CA SER A 47 -5.93 37.29 -14.84
C SER A 47 -6.96 37.08 -15.94
N THR A 48 -7.14 35.83 -16.41
CA THR A 48 -8.25 35.43 -17.28
C THR A 48 -9.42 34.95 -16.42
N THR A 49 -10.61 35.46 -16.68
CA THR A 49 -11.85 35.02 -16.03
C THR A 49 -12.83 34.51 -17.07
N ILE A 50 -13.59 33.47 -16.71
CA ILE A 50 -14.64 32.88 -17.56
C ILE A 50 -15.99 33.32 -16.99
N LEU A 51 -16.69 34.15 -17.74
CA LEU A 51 -18.05 34.57 -17.43
C LEU A 51 -19.02 33.65 -18.16
N VAL A 52 -19.95 33.06 -17.42
CA VAL A 52 -20.99 32.18 -17.95
C VAL A 52 -22.33 32.80 -17.65
N GLU A 53 -23.07 33.18 -18.68
CA GLU A 53 -24.35 33.89 -18.55
C GLU A 53 -25.46 33.13 -19.29
N GLY A 54 -26.63 33.00 -18.66
CA GLY A 54 -27.83 32.40 -19.28
C GLY A 54 -28.11 30.95 -18.89
N LEU A 55 -27.20 30.27 -18.17
CA LEU A 55 -27.53 28.98 -17.55
C LEU A 55 -28.54 29.17 -16.41
N PRO A 56 -29.52 28.26 -16.26
CA PRO A 56 -30.51 28.35 -15.19
C PRO A 56 -29.89 27.95 -13.83
N GLU A 57 -30.48 28.39 -12.72
CA GLU A 57 -30.09 27.89 -11.38
C GLU A 57 -30.48 26.42 -11.19
N THR A 58 -31.56 25.97 -11.84
CA THR A 58 -32.03 24.58 -11.87
C THR A 58 -32.62 24.24 -13.23
N PHE A 59 -32.45 23.01 -13.74
CA PHE A 59 -33.03 22.60 -15.02
C PHE A 59 -34.29 21.70 -14.86
N ASN A 60 -35.18 21.74 -15.85
CA ASN A 60 -36.22 20.72 -16.07
C ASN A 60 -35.72 19.66 -17.06
N ALA A 61 -36.20 18.43 -16.91
CA ALA A 61 -35.82 17.32 -17.77
C ALA A 61 -36.04 17.61 -19.26
N SER A 62 -35.02 17.33 -20.08
CA SER A 62 -35.04 17.44 -21.55
C SER A 62 -35.32 18.85 -22.13
N GLU A 63 -35.21 19.91 -21.33
CA GLU A 63 -35.32 21.30 -21.83
C GLU A 63 -33.98 21.82 -22.35
N SER A 64 -34.04 22.77 -23.29
CA SER A 64 -32.87 23.47 -23.83
C SER A 64 -32.73 24.87 -23.24
N TYR A 65 -31.50 25.24 -22.88
CA TYR A 65 -31.14 26.53 -22.31
C TYR A 65 -30.02 27.17 -23.13
N ALA A 66 -30.25 28.38 -23.63
CA ALA A 66 -29.20 29.14 -24.31
C ALA A 66 -28.31 29.84 -23.27
N PHE A 67 -27.00 29.72 -23.42
CA PHE A 67 -26.04 30.40 -22.55
C PHE A 67 -24.84 30.88 -23.36
N SER A 68 -24.12 31.86 -22.84
CA SER A 68 -22.91 32.38 -23.45
C SER A 68 -21.72 32.20 -22.49
N VAL A 69 -20.55 31.96 -23.08
CA VAL A 69 -19.27 31.95 -22.36
C VAL A 69 -18.43 33.09 -22.91
N THR A 70 -17.99 33.98 -22.02
CA THR A 70 -17.12 35.11 -22.36
C THR A 70 -15.81 35.02 -21.57
N LEU A 71 -14.69 35.13 -22.27
CA LEU A 71 -13.36 35.16 -21.66
C LEU A 71 -12.89 36.61 -21.54
N VAL A 72 -12.64 37.03 -20.31
CA VAL A 72 -12.20 38.39 -19.98
C VAL A 72 -10.79 38.34 -19.41
N ASN A 73 -9.90 39.14 -19.99
CA ASN A 73 -8.56 39.39 -19.44
C ASN A 73 -8.16 40.82 -19.83
N ASP A 74 -8.30 41.74 -18.89
CA ASP A 74 -8.08 43.18 -19.07
C ASP A 74 -6.59 43.57 -18.94
N ASP A 75 -5.79 42.71 -18.27
CA ASP A 75 -4.38 42.95 -17.98
C ASP A 75 -3.44 42.36 -19.05
N MET A 76 -4.00 41.68 -20.06
CA MET A 76 -3.24 41.00 -21.11
C MET A 76 -2.48 41.99 -22.01
N PRO A 77 -1.16 41.84 -22.17
CA PRO A 77 -0.38 42.61 -23.13
C PRO A 77 -0.86 42.31 -24.57
N LEU A 78 -1.30 43.34 -25.29
CA LEU A 78 -1.76 43.20 -26.67
C LEU A 78 -0.61 43.34 -27.67
N TYR A 79 -0.56 42.46 -28.68
CA TYR A 79 0.39 42.61 -29.77
C TYR A 79 0.18 43.95 -30.49
N GLY A 80 1.27 44.61 -30.88
CA GLY A 80 1.24 45.91 -31.54
C GLY A 80 0.67 47.05 -30.69
N ASN A 81 0.64 46.92 -29.34
CA ASN A 81 -0.04 47.84 -28.42
C ASN A 81 -1.55 48.02 -28.69
N GLY A 82 -2.20 47.03 -29.29
CA GLY A 82 -3.63 47.10 -29.60
C GLY A 82 -3.95 48.03 -30.79
N ASP A 83 -3.04 48.17 -31.77
CA ASP A 83 -3.31 48.93 -32.99
C ASP A 83 -4.60 48.42 -33.68
N PRO A 84 -5.65 49.26 -33.80
CA PRO A 84 -6.90 48.89 -34.45
C PRO A 84 -6.72 48.45 -35.91
N ALA A 85 -5.64 48.87 -36.57
CA ALA A 85 -5.33 48.48 -37.94
C ALA A 85 -5.00 46.98 -38.08
N GLU A 86 -4.60 46.31 -37.00
CA GLU A 86 -4.29 44.88 -37.04
C GLU A 86 -5.53 43.99 -36.88
N GLY A 87 -6.70 44.51 -36.48
CA GLY A 87 -8.00 43.82 -36.54
C GLY A 87 -8.18 42.53 -35.72
N TRP A 88 -7.11 41.93 -35.19
CA TRP A 88 -7.13 40.69 -34.42
C TRP A 88 -6.55 40.83 -33.00
N SER A 89 -5.92 41.96 -32.68
CA SER A 89 -5.26 42.18 -31.39
C SER A 89 -6.28 42.15 -30.25
N GLY A 90 -6.13 41.21 -29.30
CA GLY A 90 -6.94 41.13 -28.08
C GLY A 90 -8.34 40.50 -28.22
N VAL A 91 -8.73 39.97 -29.38
CA VAL A 91 -10.06 39.38 -29.59
C VAL A 91 -10.04 37.87 -29.78
N ARG A 92 -8.87 37.23 -29.74
CA ARG A 92 -8.73 35.79 -29.96
C ARG A 92 -8.81 35.00 -28.66
N GLY A 93 -9.38 33.81 -28.73
CA GLY A 93 -9.45 32.86 -27.63
C GLY A 93 -9.89 31.48 -28.12
N GLY A 94 -9.97 30.54 -27.20
CA GLY A 94 -10.49 29.21 -27.44
C GLY A 94 -11.19 28.69 -26.20
N PHE A 95 -11.99 27.63 -26.38
CA PHE A 95 -12.69 26.97 -25.30
C PHE A 95 -12.65 25.45 -25.41
N ARG A 96 -12.92 24.79 -24.29
CA ARG A 96 -13.29 23.39 -24.16
C ARG A 96 -14.34 23.26 -23.06
N ILE A 97 -15.42 22.54 -23.33
CA ILE A 97 -16.50 22.28 -22.38
C ILE A 97 -16.66 20.77 -22.25
N VAL A 98 -16.56 20.28 -21.01
CA VAL A 98 -16.84 18.89 -20.64
C VAL A 98 -18.08 18.88 -19.77
N VAL A 99 -19.01 17.98 -20.08
CA VAL A 99 -20.30 17.88 -19.37
C VAL A 99 -20.38 16.51 -18.70
N GLU A 100 -20.54 16.50 -17.39
CA GLU A 100 -20.74 15.31 -16.56
C GLU A 100 -22.15 15.32 -15.96
N GLY A 101 -22.72 14.14 -15.70
CA GLY A 101 -24.09 14.01 -15.16
C GLY A 101 -25.22 13.96 -16.21
N GLY A 102 -24.88 13.93 -17.50
CA GLY A 102 -25.82 13.79 -18.61
C GLY A 102 -26.22 15.12 -19.28
N GLY A 103 -26.96 15.03 -20.39
CA GLY A 103 -27.25 16.19 -21.26
C GLY A 103 -26.17 16.41 -22.32
N SER A 104 -26.33 17.46 -23.12
CA SER A 104 -25.37 17.81 -24.19
C SER A 104 -25.26 19.31 -24.36
N VAL A 105 -24.06 19.81 -24.67
CA VAL A 105 -23.82 21.20 -25.02
C VAL A 105 -23.38 21.28 -26.48
N THR A 106 -23.97 22.18 -27.25
CA THR A 106 -23.62 22.47 -28.65
C THR A 106 -23.49 23.97 -28.85
N THR A 107 -22.74 24.43 -29.85
CA THR A 107 -22.76 25.85 -30.24
C THR A 107 -23.99 26.16 -31.09
N ILE A 108 -24.54 27.36 -30.96
CA ILE A 108 -25.66 27.83 -31.80
C ILE A 108 -25.29 27.83 -33.29
N ASP A 109 -24.04 28.15 -33.63
CA ASP A 109 -23.48 27.96 -34.98
C ASP A 109 -22.44 26.81 -34.97
N PRO A 110 -22.79 25.63 -35.54
CA PRO A 110 -21.90 24.46 -35.58
C PRO A 110 -20.56 24.69 -36.30
N ALA A 111 -20.39 25.77 -37.06
CA ALA A 111 -19.10 26.06 -37.71
C ALA A 111 -17.99 26.44 -36.71
N TYR A 112 -18.34 26.78 -35.47
CA TYR A 112 -17.42 27.29 -34.44
C TYR A 112 -17.04 26.28 -33.37
N SER A 113 -17.66 25.10 -33.36
CA SER A 113 -17.30 24.01 -32.45
C SER A 113 -17.18 22.67 -33.16
N GLN A 114 -16.55 21.75 -32.46
CA GLN A 114 -16.39 20.36 -32.83
C GLN A 114 -16.24 19.54 -31.55
N GLU A 115 -16.58 18.27 -31.63
CA GLU A 115 -16.39 17.34 -30.53
C GLU A 115 -15.04 16.64 -30.68
N VAL A 116 -14.21 16.71 -29.65
CA VAL A 116 -12.88 16.07 -29.60
C VAL A 116 -12.74 15.41 -28.24
N ASP A 117 -12.43 14.11 -28.22
CA ASP A 117 -12.21 13.31 -27.00
C ASP A 117 -13.29 13.54 -25.91
N GLY A 118 -14.56 13.44 -26.29
CA GLY A 118 -15.70 13.56 -25.38
C GLY A 118 -15.95 14.95 -24.78
N GLY A 119 -15.32 16.00 -25.32
CA GLY A 119 -15.58 17.39 -24.95
C GLY A 119 -15.85 18.27 -26.17
N LEU A 120 -16.72 19.27 -26.01
CA LEU A 120 -16.98 20.27 -27.03
C LEU A 120 -15.85 21.28 -27.04
N THR A 121 -15.17 21.46 -28.16
CA THR A 121 -14.07 22.41 -28.30
C THR A 121 -14.22 23.28 -29.55
N HIS A 122 -13.40 24.32 -29.63
CA HIS A 122 -13.45 25.31 -30.68
C HIS A 122 -12.85 24.79 -32.01
N THR A 123 -13.30 25.35 -33.14
CA THR A 123 -12.66 25.19 -34.46
C THR A 123 -11.72 26.35 -34.77
N GLU A 124 -10.90 26.25 -35.82
CA GLU A 124 -10.01 27.35 -36.22
C GLU A 124 -10.77 28.66 -36.55
N LYS A 125 -12.00 28.55 -37.05
CA LYS A 125 -12.87 29.72 -37.33
C LYS A 125 -13.31 30.44 -36.05
N SER A 126 -13.39 29.69 -34.96
CA SER A 126 -13.81 30.13 -33.63
C SER A 126 -12.77 31.00 -32.93
N ASN A 127 -11.50 30.89 -33.35
CA ASN A 127 -10.36 31.60 -32.74
C ASN A 127 -10.38 33.12 -32.91
N LYS A 128 -11.41 33.69 -33.55
CA LYS A 128 -11.50 35.11 -33.90
C LYS A 128 -12.27 35.94 -32.88
N PHE A 129 -12.83 35.31 -31.85
CA PHE A 129 -13.65 35.95 -30.82
C PHE A 129 -13.39 35.31 -29.45
N ARG A 130 -13.89 35.97 -28.38
CA ARG A 130 -13.79 35.53 -26.98
C ARG A 130 -15.14 35.26 -26.32
N THR A 131 -16.21 35.39 -27.10
CA THR A 131 -17.58 35.15 -26.66
C THR A 131 -18.22 34.15 -27.61
N TRP A 132 -18.76 33.08 -27.05
CA TRP A 132 -19.44 32.02 -27.79
C TRP A 132 -20.81 31.76 -27.20
N ASP A 133 -21.79 31.56 -28.07
CA ASP A 133 -23.14 31.18 -27.68
C ASP A 133 -23.36 29.68 -27.86
N PHE A 134 -23.94 29.07 -26.83
CA PHE A 134 -24.17 27.65 -26.70
C PHE A 134 -25.63 27.35 -26.38
N GLU A 135 -26.04 26.13 -26.70
CA GLU A 135 -27.29 25.52 -26.26
C GLU A 135 -26.96 24.32 -25.37
N PHE A 136 -27.42 24.35 -24.12
CA PHE A 136 -27.39 23.23 -23.20
C PHE A 136 -28.73 22.51 -23.25
N VAL A 137 -28.72 21.24 -23.64
CA VAL A 137 -29.89 20.34 -23.57
C VAL A 137 -29.77 19.49 -22.31
N ALA A 138 -30.70 19.68 -21.38
CA ALA A 138 -30.73 18.98 -20.11
C ALA A 138 -30.98 17.47 -20.26
N PRO A 139 -30.47 16.62 -19.35
CA PRO A 139 -30.75 15.19 -19.34
C PRO A 139 -32.24 14.90 -19.12
N ALA A 140 -32.67 13.68 -19.48
CA ALA A 140 -34.06 13.25 -19.30
C ALA A 140 -34.47 13.05 -17.83
N SER A 141 -33.49 12.97 -16.91
CA SER A 141 -33.74 12.87 -15.47
C SER A 141 -33.58 14.23 -14.82
N ASP A 142 -34.65 14.74 -14.20
CA ASP A 142 -34.64 15.99 -13.41
C ASP A 142 -34.17 15.78 -11.95
N ALA A 143 -33.77 14.56 -11.59
CA ALA A 143 -33.09 14.22 -10.35
C ALA A 143 -31.55 14.22 -10.49
N ALA A 144 -31.04 14.35 -11.73
CA ALA A 144 -29.60 14.42 -11.99
C ALA A 144 -29.02 15.80 -11.65
N THR A 145 -27.74 15.85 -11.33
CA THR A 145 -26.98 17.11 -11.24
C THR A 145 -25.98 17.13 -12.38
N VAL A 146 -26.00 18.18 -13.20
CA VAL A 146 -25.08 18.36 -14.33
C VAL A 146 -23.94 19.26 -13.90
N GLU A 147 -22.72 18.81 -14.13
CA GLU A 147 -21.50 19.60 -13.89
C GLU A 147 -20.82 19.89 -15.23
N MET A 148 -20.57 21.18 -15.50
CA MET A 148 -19.90 21.64 -16.70
C MET A 148 -18.53 22.20 -16.32
N THR A 149 -17.47 21.57 -16.80
CA THR A 149 -16.11 22.11 -16.71
C THR A 149 -15.81 22.87 -17.99
N ILE A 150 -15.68 24.19 -17.86
CA ILE A 150 -15.38 25.10 -18.96
C ILE A 150 -13.93 25.55 -18.81
N VAL A 151 -13.10 25.19 -19.78
CA VAL A 151 -11.72 25.66 -19.91
C VAL A 151 -11.68 26.68 -21.03
N GLY A 152 -11.05 27.83 -20.80
CA GLY A 152 -10.98 28.90 -21.78
C GLY A 152 -9.66 29.64 -21.72
N ASN A 153 -9.19 30.08 -22.89
CA ASN A 153 -7.94 30.84 -23.03
C ASN A 153 -8.13 32.14 -23.80
N ALA A 154 -7.41 33.16 -23.37
CA ALA A 154 -7.40 34.49 -23.95
C ALA A 154 -6.00 34.73 -24.56
N VAL A 155 -5.97 35.03 -25.86
CA VAL A 155 -4.75 35.06 -26.67
C VAL A 155 -4.39 36.49 -27.08
N SER A 156 -3.13 36.87 -26.84
CA SER A 156 -2.52 38.17 -27.17
C SER A 156 -2.26 38.33 -28.68
N GLY A 157 -1.99 37.21 -29.35
CA GLY A 157 -2.03 36.98 -30.79
C GLY A 157 -0.70 37.15 -31.55
N GLY A 158 0.44 37.29 -30.88
CA GLY A 158 1.75 37.40 -31.55
C GLY A 158 2.39 36.05 -31.92
N ALA A 159 2.29 35.61 -33.18
CA ALA A 159 3.20 34.60 -33.75
C ALA A 159 4.34 35.30 -34.51
N VAL A 160 5.59 35.15 -34.07
CA VAL A 160 6.76 35.62 -34.82
C VAL A 160 6.85 34.82 -36.12
N SER A 161 6.36 35.38 -37.21
CA SER A 161 6.63 34.90 -38.57
C SER A 161 7.76 35.73 -39.17
N GLY A 162 9.01 35.34 -38.92
CA GLY A 162 10.17 36.00 -39.51
C GLY A 162 11.50 35.59 -38.89
N GLY A 163 12.10 34.54 -39.46
CA GLY A 163 13.42 33.96 -39.18
C GLY A 163 14.40 34.68 -38.25
N ALA A 164 14.72 34.05 -37.13
CA ALA A 164 16.04 34.03 -36.52
C ALA A 164 16.14 32.88 -35.51
N THR A 165 17.27 32.19 -35.52
CA THR A 165 17.63 31.05 -34.68
C THR A 165 17.79 31.42 -33.20
N GLY A 166 17.04 30.79 -32.30
CA GLY A 166 17.29 30.82 -30.84
C GLY A 166 16.01 30.74 -30.01
N ALA A 167 15.98 29.87 -29.01
CA ALA A 167 14.83 29.61 -28.15
C ALA A 167 14.23 30.89 -27.53
N GLY A 168 12.94 31.11 -27.79
CA GLY A 168 12.07 32.13 -27.23
C GLY A 168 10.66 31.84 -27.74
N ASP A 169 9.81 31.34 -26.87
CA ASP A 169 8.47 30.80 -27.12
C ASP A 169 7.48 31.88 -27.56
N GLY A 170 6.80 31.64 -28.69
CA GLY A 170 5.74 32.51 -29.23
C GLY A 170 4.42 32.46 -28.45
N THR A 171 4.49 32.36 -27.12
CA THR A 171 3.37 32.14 -26.18
C THR A 171 3.37 33.16 -25.03
N ALA A 172 4.32 34.09 -25.01
CA ALA A 172 4.44 35.13 -24.00
C ALA A 172 3.24 36.11 -24.09
N GLY A 173 2.39 36.11 -23.07
CA GLY A 173 1.22 37.00 -22.96
C GLY A 173 -0.13 36.34 -23.18
N ASP A 174 -0.19 35.02 -23.38
CA ASP A 174 -1.44 34.28 -23.43
C ASP A 174 -1.76 33.63 -22.06
N TYR A 175 -3.02 33.67 -21.66
CA TYR A 175 -3.48 33.23 -20.33
C TYR A 175 -4.76 32.40 -20.45
N TRP A 176 -5.01 31.52 -19.49
CA TRP A 176 -6.17 30.63 -19.49
C TRP A 176 -6.73 30.45 -18.07
N SER A 177 -7.96 29.97 -17.98
CA SER A 177 -8.68 29.73 -16.72
C SER A 177 -9.57 28.49 -16.86
N ILE A 178 -10.01 27.95 -15.72
CA ILE A 178 -11.09 26.96 -15.63
C ILE A 178 -12.24 27.54 -14.82
N GLN A 179 -13.47 27.24 -15.23
CA GLN A 179 -14.67 27.49 -14.46
C GLN A 179 -15.54 26.23 -14.43
N ASN A 180 -15.87 25.77 -13.23
CA ASN A 180 -16.86 24.72 -13.05
C ASN A 180 -18.23 25.35 -12.77
N VAL A 181 -19.27 24.87 -13.46
CA VAL A 181 -20.66 25.29 -13.26
C VAL A 181 -21.48 24.06 -12.93
N VAL A 182 -22.21 24.11 -11.83
CA VAL A 182 -23.10 23.03 -11.40
C VAL A 182 -24.53 23.49 -11.60
N VAL A 183 -25.29 22.75 -12.40
CA VAL A 183 -26.72 22.98 -12.66
C VAL A 183 -27.51 21.76 -12.17
N PRO A 184 -28.10 21.81 -10.97
CA PRO A 184 -28.94 20.73 -10.46
C PRO A 184 -30.28 20.63 -11.20
N GLY A 185 -30.81 19.43 -11.36
CA GLY A 185 -32.20 19.23 -11.76
C GLY A 185 -33.17 19.64 -10.64
N ILE A 186 -34.40 20.00 -10.98
CA ILE A 186 -35.39 20.50 -10.00
C ILE A 186 -35.69 19.54 -8.85
N ASN A 187 -35.46 18.23 -9.05
CA ASN A 187 -35.65 17.17 -8.05
C ASN A 187 -34.33 16.57 -7.54
N ALA A 188 -33.18 17.19 -7.83
CA ALA A 188 -31.90 16.68 -7.38
C ALA A 188 -31.79 16.75 -5.85
N GLU A 189 -31.47 15.62 -5.20
CA GLU A 189 -31.18 15.61 -3.77
C GLU A 189 -29.92 16.45 -3.49
N ALA A 190 -29.93 17.21 -2.40
CA ALA A 190 -28.80 18.04 -2.03
C ALA A 190 -27.56 17.17 -1.81
N LYS A 191 -26.62 17.18 -2.78
CA LYS A 191 -25.30 16.58 -2.61
C LYS A 191 -24.61 17.31 -1.47
N GLY A 192 -24.60 16.68 -0.29
CA GLY A 192 -23.93 17.23 0.88
C GLY A 192 -22.46 17.52 0.54
N PRO A 193 -21.82 18.52 1.16
CA PRO A 193 -20.41 18.77 0.92
C PRO A 193 -19.59 17.56 1.38
N SER A 194 -19.26 16.67 0.45
CA SER A 194 -18.25 15.64 0.64
C SER A 194 -16.90 16.31 0.42
N ALA A 195 -16.04 16.31 1.43
CA ALA A 195 -14.64 16.62 1.19
C ALA A 195 -14.14 15.58 0.17
N PRO A 196 -13.39 16.00 -0.88
CA PRO A 196 -12.85 15.05 -1.84
C PRO A 196 -12.16 13.91 -1.08
N PRO A 197 -12.41 12.65 -1.42
CA PRO A 197 -11.78 11.50 -0.75
C PRO A 197 -10.26 11.63 -0.65
N LEU A 198 -9.65 12.26 -1.67
CA LEU A 198 -8.26 12.71 -1.64
C LEU A 198 -7.94 13.64 -0.45
N VAL A 199 -8.74 14.68 -0.23
CA VAL A 199 -8.60 15.59 0.93
C VAL A 199 -8.75 14.83 2.25
N ILE A 200 -9.67 13.86 2.34
CA ILE A 200 -9.82 13.02 3.54
C ILE A 200 -8.55 12.22 3.80
N LEU A 201 -8.02 11.55 2.77
CA LEU A 201 -6.79 10.76 2.87
C LEU A 201 -5.58 11.63 3.23
N LEU A 202 -5.41 12.77 2.56
CA LEU A 202 -4.32 13.72 2.83
C LEU A 202 -4.44 14.34 4.22
N THR A 203 -5.66 14.64 4.66
CA THR A 203 -5.92 15.12 6.02
C THR A 203 -5.60 14.03 7.04
N ALA A 204 -5.97 12.77 6.79
CA ALA A 204 -5.66 11.66 7.68
C ALA A 204 -4.14 11.41 7.79
N ILE A 205 -3.42 11.43 6.66
CA ILE A 205 -1.96 11.31 6.63
C ILE A 205 -1.31 12.49 7.34
N GLY A 206 -1.69 13.71 6.98
CA GLY A 206 -1.16 14.95 7.56
C GLY A 206 -1.41 15.04 9.06
N LEU A 207 -2.62 14.68 9.51
CA LEU A 207 -2.98 14.60 10.92
C LEU A 207 -2.17 13.53 11.63
N SER A 208 -1.99 12.34 11.04
CA SER A 208 -1.21 11.26 11.65
C SER A 208 0.26 11.64 11.79
N LEU A 209 0.87 12.22 10.75
CA LEU A 209 2.23 12.74 10.80
C LEU A 209 2.37 13.86 11.83
N SER A 210 1.38 14.76 11.92
CA SER A 210 1.33 15.82 12.93
C SER A 210 1.21 15.26 14.35
N ILE A 211 0.37 14.25 14.57
CA ILE A 211 0.24 13.57 15.87
C ILE A 211 1.54 12.85 16.24
N ILE A 212 2.19 12.20 15.28
CA ILE A 212 3.49 11.55 15.51
C ILE A 212 4.54 12.59 15.91
N LEU A 213 4.63 13.71 15.18
CA LEU A 213 5.57 14.80 15.45
C LEU A 213 5.30 15.46 16.80
N LEU A 214 4.05 15.87 17.05
CA LEU A 214 3.64 16.47 18.32
C LEU A 214 3.81 15.48 19.47
N GLY A 215 3.52 14.20 19.26
CA GLY A 215 3.71 13.13 20.23
C GLY A 215 5.19 12.93 20.57
N THR A 216 6.08 12.91 19.58
CA THR A 216 7.53 12.83 19.81
C THR A 216 8.08 14.07 20.49
N MET A 217 7.66 15.27 20.06
CA MET A 217 8.02 16.53 20.72
C MET A 217 7.53 16.57 22.17
N TRP A 218 6.30 16.11 22.44
CA TRP A 218 5.72 16.06 23.77
C TRP A 218 6.41 15.03 24.68
N VAL A 219 6.75 13.85 24.15
CA VAL A 219 7.54 12.85 24.88
C VAL A 219 8.92 13.40 25.22
N PHE A 220 9.55 14.13 24.29
CA PHE A 220 10.83 14.79 24.53
C PHE A 220 10.71 15.88 25.60
N TYR A 221 9.72 16.78 25.48
CA TYR A 221 9.43 17.81 26.48
C TYR A 221 9.18 17.21 27.87
N ARG A 222 8.39 16.14 27.98
CA ARG A 222 8.14 15.43 29.24
C ARG A 222 9.40 14.88 29.91
N ARG A 223 10.39 14.46 29.12
CA ARG A 223 11.64 13.87 29.65
C ARG A 223 12.62 14.93 30.11
N SER A 224 12.67 16.08 29.44
CA SER A 224 13.64 17.14 29.74
C SER A 224 13.02 18.54 29.55
N PRO A 225 12.01 18.93 30.35
CA PRO A 225 11.24 20.16 30.13
C PRO A 225 12.12 21.41 30.18
N ASP A 226 13.09 21.43 31.10
CA ASP A 226 13.99 22.56 31.33
C ASP A 226 15.02 22.78 30.22
N THR A 227 15.16 21.83 29.30
CA THR A 227 16.14 21.88 28.20
C THR A 227 15.49 21.86 26.82
N PHE A 228 14.16 21.98 26.75
CA PHE A 228 13.42 21.88 25.49
C PHE A 228 13.75 23.04 24.54
N THR A 229 14.49 22.72 23.48
CA THR A 229 14.85 23.62 22.37
C THR A 229 14.88 22.80 21.08
N VAL A 230 14.87 23.46 19.92
CA VAL A 230 15.01 22.76 18.62
C VAL A 230 16.34 21.99 18.56
N GLY A 231 17.42 22.54 19.11
CA GLY A 231 18.74 21.88 19.16
C GLY A 231 18.78 20.64 20.04
N SER A 232 18.08 20.66 21.18
CA SER A 232 17.99 19.50 22.07
C SER A 232 17.02 18.43 21.52
N PHE A 233 15.96 18.82 20.82
CA PHE A 233 15.09 17.89 20.10
C PHE A 233 15.83 17.16 18.98
N TRP A 234 16.67 17.85 18.21
CA TRP A 234 17.55 17.21 17.22
C TRP A 234 18.51 16.21 17.89
N SER A 235 19.04 16.56 19.07
CA SER A 235 19.92 15.67 19.84
C SER A 235 19.19 14.41 20.33
N TYR A 236 17.88 14.49 20.57
CA TYR A 236 17.02 13.35 20.88
C TYR A 236 16.70 12.47 19.66
N LEU A 237 16.49 13.09 18.49
CA LEU A 237 16.12 12.40 17.27
C LEU A 237 17.33 11.73 16.58
N LYS A 238 18.50 12.39 16.60
CA LYS A 238 19.72 11.94 15.91
C LYS A 238 20.09 10.48 16.22
N PRO A 239 20.09 10.00 17.49
CA PRO A 239 20.36 8.59 17.79
C PRO A 239 19.48 7.62 16.99
N TRP A 240 18.17 7.86 16.92
CA TRP A 240 17.24 7.04 16.16
C TRP A 240 17.48 7.11 14.64
N LEU A 241 17.86 8.28 14.12
CA LEU A 241 18.12 8.45 12.69
C LEU A 241 19.43 7.78 12.23
N THR A 242 20.41 7.69 13.12
CA THR A 242 21.75 7.18 12.82
C THR A 242 22.06 5.83 13.46
N THR A 243 21.07 5.20 14.09
CA THR A 243 21.27 3.92 14.79
C THR A 243 21.62 2.80 13.83
N THR A 244 22.46 1.89 14.31
CA THR A 244 22.74 0.62 13.65
C THR A 244 22.34 -0.57 14.52
N ASP A 245 21.81 -0.33 15.73
CA ASP A 245 21.38 -1.40 16.61
C ASP A 245 20.15 -2.11 16.01
N HIS A 246 20.26 -3.41 15.73
CA HIS A 246 19.15 -4.21 15.19
C HIS A 246 17.85 -4.10 15.99
N LYS A 247 17.91 -3.85 17.31
CA LYS A 247 16.72 -3.65 18.15
C LYS A 247 16.02 -2.35 17.82
N GLU A 248 16.76 -1.25 17.73
CA GLU A 248 16.20 0.07 17.41
C GLU A 248 15.73 0.12 15.95
N VAL A 249 16.54 -0.40 15.02
CA VAL A 249 16.14 -0.54 13.60
C VAL A 249 14.89 -1.43 13.48
N GLY A 250 14.80 -2.52 14.25
CA GLY A 250 13.62 -3.39 14.29
C GLY A 250 12.36 -2.68 14.80
N ILE A 251 12.48 -1.83 15.83
CA ILE A 251 11.37 -0.98 16.29
C ILE A 251 10.94 -0.02 15.17
N LEU A 252 11.88 0.61 14.47
CA LEU A 252 11.57 1.54 13.38
C LEU A 252 10.85 0.84 12.21
N TYR A 253 11.33 -0.34 11.79
CA TYR A 253 10.64 -1.17 10.80
C TYR A 253 9.21 -1.52 11.23
N PHE A 254 9.04 -1.96 12.48
CA PHE A 254 7.72 -2.30 13.01
C PHE A 254 6.79 -1.09 13.05
N LEU A 255 7.25 0.06 13.56
CA LEU A 255 6.43 1.27 13.64
C LEU A 255 6.07 1.81 12.26
N PHE A 256 7.01 1.79 11.31
CA PHE A 256 6.73 2.13 9.91
C PHE A 256 5.65 1.21 9.33
N GLY A 257 5.85 -0.11 9.48
CA GLY A 257 4.89 -1.11 9.02
C GLY A 257 3.52 -0.96 9.65
N PHE A 258 3.48 -0.75 10.96
CA PHE A 258 2.23 -0.59 11.69
C PHE A 258 1.50 0.70 11.32
N PHE A 259 2.22 1.79 11.07
CA PHE A 259 1.63 3.03 10.54
C PHE A 259 0.99 2.79 9.17
N PHE A 260 1.72 2.21 8.22
CA PHE A 260 1.17 1.94 6.89
C PHE A 260 0.11 0.84 6.89
N PHE A 261 0.11 -0.09 7.85
CA PHE A 261 -1.00 -1.02 8.08
C PHE A 261 -2.30 -0.27 8.41
N LEU A 262 -2.25 0.76 9.26
CA LEU A 262 -3.41 1.61 9.54
C LEU A 262 -3.83 2.43 8.32
N VAL A 263 -2.87 3.01 7.57
CA VAL A 263 -3.15 3.74 6.32
C VAL A 263 -3.82 2.84 5.29
N GLY A 264 -3.29 1.63 5.08
CA GLY A 264 -3.89 0.62 4.19
C GLY A 264 -5.29 0.21 4.65
N GLY A 265 -5.52 0.10 5.96
CA GLY A 265 -6.85 -0.09 6.54
C GLY A 265 -7.81 1.04 6.21
N VAL A 266 -7.39 2.31 6.33
CA VAL A 266 -8.21 3.48 5.96
C VAL A 266 -8.57 3.46 4.47
N LEU A 267 -7.59 3.17 3.59
CA LEU A 267 -7.87 3.03 2.15
C LEU A 267 -8.94 1.97 1.88
N ALA A 268 -8.91 0.85 2.62
CA ALA A 268 -9.95 -0.17 2.53
C ALA A 268 -11.33 0.36 2.91
N LEU A 269 -11.41 1.06 4.04
CA LEU A 269 -12.68 1.61 4.54
C LEU A 269 -13.29 2.61 3.56
N LEU A 270 -12.46 3.42 2.86
CA LEU A 270 -12.94 4.39 1.87
C LEU A 270 -13.68 3.71 0.70
N PHE A 271 -13.07 2.70 0.06
CA PHE A 271 -13.79 1.99 -1.01
C PHE A 271 -14.89 1.06 -0.49
N ARG A 272 -14.89 0.71 0.80
CA ARG A 272 -16.03 0.01 1.42
C ARG A 272 -17.22 0.93 1.67
N ILE A 273 -17.02 2.25 1.86
CA ILE A 273 -18.14 3.22 1.82
C ILE A 273 -18.74 3.22 0.43
N GLN A 274 -17.92 3.37 -0.61
CA GLN A 274 -18.36 3.31 -2.01
C GLN A 274 -19.21 2.06 -2.26
N LEU A 275 -18.71 0.89 -1.86
CA LEU A 275 -19.41 -0.37 -2.08
C LEU A 275 -20.49 -0.71 -1.05
N ALA A 276 -20.86 0.17 -0.12
CA ALA A 276 -21.87 -0.15 0.89
C ALA A 276 -23.29 -0.18 0.29
N LEU A 277 -23.54 0.63 -0.74
CA LEU A 277 -24.83 0.80 -1.39
C LEU A 277 -24.68 0.57 -2.91
N PRO A 278 -25.72 0.07 -3.58
CA PRO A 278 -25.74 0.02 -5.04
C PRO A 278 -25.67 1.44 -5.60
N GLU A 279 -25.02 1.61 -6.76
CA GLU A 279 -24.98 2.88 -7.51
C GLU A 279 -24.54 4.12 -6.70
N ASN A 280 -23.76 3.90 -5.65
CA ASN A 280 -23.22 4.96 -4.81
C ASN A 280 -22.23 5.84 -5.59
N ASP A 281 -22.11 7.11 -5.20
CA ASP A 281 -21.27 8.12 -5.87
C ASP A 281 -20.20 8.71 -4.94
N PHE A 282 -19.89 8.03 -3.83
CA PHE A 282 -18.90 8.50 -2.83
C PHE A 282 -17.47 8.63 -3.37
N LEU A 283 -17.02 7.68 -4.20
CA LEU A 283 -15.75 7.75 -4.92
C LEU A 283 -16.03 7.85 -6.42
N SER A 284 -15.21 8.60 -7.15
CA SER A 284 -15.12 8.43 -8.61
C SER A 284 -14.49 7.07 -8.96
N GLN A 285 -14.63 6.63 -10.22
CA GLN A 285 -14.02 5.39 -10.71
C GLN A 285 -12.49 5.43 -10.60
N GLN A 286 -11.88 6.59 -10.91
CA GLN A 286 -10.43 6.79 -10.84
C GLN A 286 -9.91 6.73 -9.40
N GLU A 287 -10.61 7.37 -8.45
CA GLU A 287 -10.26 7.31 -7.02
C GLU A 287 -10.40 5.89 -6.47
N TYR A 288 -11.46 5.17 -6.84
CA TYR A 288 -11.64 3.78 -6.44
C TYR A 288 -10.49 2.89 -6.91
N ASN A 289 -10.11 2.98 -8.20
CA ASN A 289 -9.00 2.20 -8.74
C ASN A 289 -7.67 2.59 -8.09
N SER A 290 -7.44 3.88 -7.85
CA SER A 290 -6.24 4.37 -7.15
C SER A 290 -6.16 3.87 -5.71
N PHE A 291 -7.24 3.99 -4.94
CA PHE A 291 -7.26 3.57 -3.53
C PHE A 291 -7.20 2.05 -3.39
N PHE A 292 -7.84 1.30 -4.28
CA PHE A 292 -7.68 -0.15 -4.35
C PHE A 292 -6.23 -0.55 -4.65
N THR A 293 -5.60 0.12 -5.61
CA THR A 293 -4.18 -0.09 -5.98
C THR A 293 -3.26 0.15 -4.79
N LEU A 294 -3.41 1.31 -4.14
CA LEU A 294 -2.63 1.67 -2.99
C LEU A 294 -2.91 0.81 -1.77
N HIS A 295 -4.16 0.37 -1.54
CA HIS A 295 -4.50 -0.51 -0.43
C HIS A 295 -3.70 -1.81 -0.49
N GLY A 296 -3.76 -2.52 -1.63
CA GLY A 296 -3.05 -3.79 -1.81
C GLY A 296 -1.54 -3.63 -1.62
N THR A 297 -0.95 -2.63 -2.31
CA THR A 297 0.49 -2.33 -2.22
C THR A 297 0.90 -1.96 -0.79
N THR A 298 0.10 -1.12 -0.13
CA THR A 298 0.40 -0.62 1.21
C THR A 298 0.31 -1.74 2.24
N MET A 299 -0.73 -2.57 2.21
CA MET A 299 -0.91 -3.64 3.20
C MET A 299 0.20 -4.69 3.13
N ILE A 300 0.65 -5.05 1.93
CA ILE A 300 1.67 -6.08 1.73
C ILE A 300 3.07 -5.48 1.93
N PHE A 301 3.46 -4.53 1.08
CA PHE A 301 4.84 -4.08 0.97
C PHE A 301 5.24 -3.00 1.99
N LEU A 302 4.31 -2.12 2.37
CA LEU A 302 4.57 -1.06 3.34
C LEU A 302 4.11 -1.40 4.75
N GLY A 303 3.20 -2.38 4.90
CA GLY A 303 2.59 -2.78 6.15
C GLY A 303 3.16 -4.08 6.71
N ALA A 304 2.70 -5.21 6.17
CA ALA A 304 3.03 -6.54 6.68
C ALA A 304 4.51 -6.87 6.58
N MET A 305 5.14 -6.65 5.42
CA MET A 305 6.57 -6.93 5.23
C MET A 305 7.45 -6.15 6.22
N PRO A 306 7.29 -4.82 6.42
CA PRO A 306 8.07 -4.09 7.41
C PRO A 306 7.79 -4.52 8.85
N MET A 307 6.55 -4.87 9.21
CA MET A 307 6.26 -5.44 10.54
C MET A 307 6.99 -6.77 10.77
N ILE A 308 6.99 -7.65 9.77
CA ILE A 308 7.75 -8.91 9.79
C ILE A 308 9.25 -8.62 9.92
N ALA A 309 9.79 -7.72 9.08
CA ALA A 309 11.18 -7.27 9.14
C ALA A 309 11.53 -6.70 10.52
N GLY A 310 10.60 -6.03 11.20
CA GLY A 310 10.74 -5.56 12.57
C GLY A 310 10.94 -6.70 13.57
N PHE A 311 10.11 -7.76 13.49
CA PHE A 311 10.31 -8.97 14.30
C PHE A 311 11.62 -9.68 13.98
N LEU A 312 11.97 -9.82 12.70
CA LEU A 312 13.23 -10.43 12.27
C LEU A 312 14.43 -9.66 12.84
N ASN A 313 14.45 -8.34 12.67
CA ASN A 313 15.50 -7.48 13.19
C ASN A 313 15.62 -7.61 14.71
N TYR A 314 14.51 -7.55 15.44
CA TYR A 314 14.55 -7.53 16.89
C TYR A 314 14.85 -8.90 17.50
N VAL A 315 14.17 -9.95 17.05
CA VAL A 315 14.14 -11.26 17.71
C VAL A 315 15.18 -12.24 17.17
N LEU A 316 15.43 -12.26 15.85
CA LEU A 316 16.32 -13.28 15.25
C LEU A 316 17.73 -13.24 15.85
N PRO A 317 18.44 -12.09 15.96
CA PRO A 317 19.78 -12.07 16.55
C PRO A 317 19.77 -12.55 18.00
N LEU A 318 18.72 -12.23 18.76
CA LEU A 318 18.56 -12.67 20.15
C LEU A 318 18.39 -14.20 20.24
N GLN A 319 17.61 -14.79 19.33
CA GLN A 319 17.37 -16.23 19.28
C GLN A 319 18.60 -17.05 18.90
N ILE A 320 19.52 -16.49 18.12
CA ILE A 320 20.77 -17.14 17.74
C ILE A 320 21.97 -16.76 18.61
N GLY A 321 21.76 -15.99 19.68
CA GLY A 321 22.83 -15.54 20.58
C GLY A 321 23.84 -14.58 19.94
N ALA A 322 23.45 -13.88 18.86
CA ALA A 322 24.29 -12.90 18.18
C ALA A 322 24.22 -11.52 18.87
N LYS A 323 25.33 -10.77 18.82
CA LYS A 323 25.40 -9.41 19.38
C LYS A 323 24.62 -8.38 18.55
N ASP A 324 24.61 -8.56 17.24
CA ASP A 324 23.96 -7.74 16.23
C ASP A 324 23.83 -8.55 14.91
N LEU A 325 23.36 -7.94 13.83
CA LEU A 325 23.39 -8.49 12.47
C LEU A 325 24.79 -8.41 11.83
N ALA A 326 25.00 -9.18 10.75
CA ALA A 326 26.28 -9.26 10.04
C ALA A 326 26.71 -7.91 9.43
N PHE A 327 25.76 -7.14 8.93
CA PHE A 327 25.99 -5.83 8.32
C PHE A 327 25.06 -4.75 8.91
N PRO A 328 25.36 -4.22 10.11
CA PRO A 328 24.47 -3.28 10.81
C PRO A 328 24.16 -1.99 10.03
N ARG A 329 25.11 -1.49 9.23
CA ARG A 329 24.89 -0.29 8.38
C ARG A 329 24.03 -0.59 7.14
N ILE A 330 24.16 -1.79 6.57
CA ILE A 330 23.31 -2.22 5.45
C ILE A 330 21.86 -2.36 5.94
N ASN A 331 21.69 -2.84 7.17
CA ASN A 331 20.39 -2.92 7.83
C ASN A 331 19.70 -1.54 7.93
N ALA A 332 20.41 -0.55 8.45
CA ALA A 332 19.91 0.82 8.55
C ALA A 332 19.63 1.42 7.16
N MET A 333 20.47 1.15 6.16
CA MET A 333 20.24 1.59 4.78
C MET A 333 18.98 0.97 4.17
N GLY A 334 18.72 -0.32 4.42
CA GLY A 334 17.48 -0.98 4.01
C GLY A 334 16.25 -0.25 4.57
N LEU A 335 16.27 0.09 5.87
CA LEU A 335 15.17 0.84 6.49
C LEU A 335 14.93 2.18 5.77
N TRP A 336 15.99 2.94 5.49
CA TRP A 336 15.83 4.25 4.86
C TRP A 336 15.34 4.16 3.41
N LEU A 337 15.77 3.15 2.64
CA LEU A 337 15.22 2.91 1.29
C LEU A 337 13.71 2.61 1.35
N LEU A 338 13.27 1.82 2.33
CA LEU A 338 11.83 1.59 2.58
C LEU A 338 11.09 2.89 2.97
N VAL A 339 11.70 3.72 3.81
CA VAL A 339 11.07 5.00 4.20
C VAL A 339 10.92 5.94 3.00
N PHE A 340 11.92 6.02 2.12
CA PHE A 340 11.87 6.88 0.94
C PHE A 340 11.06 6.32 -0.23
N SER A 341 10.76 5.01 -0.24
CA SER A 341 9.88 4.44 -1.28
C SER A 341 8.42 4.80 -1.08
N ALA A 342 7.96 4.95 0.17
CA ALA A 342 6.56 5.27 0.45
C ALA A 342 6.11 6.62 -0.15
N PRO A 343 6.88 7.73 -0.01
CA PRO A 343 6.56 8.95 -0.73
C PRO A 343 6.42 8.77 -2.24
N LEU A 344 7.30 7.99 -2.88
CA LEU A 344 7.19 7.73 -4.32
C LEU A 344 5.91 6.98 -4.69
N ILE A 345 5.52 5.99 -3.89
CA ILE A 345 4.28 5.21 -4.08
C ILE A 345 3.03 6.09 -3.98
N PHE A 346 3.03 7.05 -3.07
CA PHE A 346 1.90 7.96 -2.85
C PHE A 346 2.01 9.27 -3.66
N ALA A 347 3.07 9.46 -4.45
CA ALA A 347 3.33 10.71 -5.18
C ALA A 347 2.14 11.19 -6.00
N GLY A 348 1.55 10.28 -6.77
CA GLY A 348 0.40 10.57 -7.63
C GLY A 348 -0.83 11.08 -6.90
N ILE A 349 -1.02 10.70 -5.64
CA ILE A 349 -2.15 11.16 -4.83
C ILE A 349 -2.05 12.67 -4.60
N TRP A 350 -0.85 13.21 -4.34
CA TRP A 350 -0.69 14.66 -4.12
C TRP A 350 -0.85 15.50 -5.38
N SER A 351 -0.62 14.91 -6.57
CA SER A 351 -0.79 15.58 -7.85
C SER A 351 -2.17 15.38 -8.50
N GLY A 352 -3.08 14.64 -7.85
CA GLY A 352 -4.39 14.29 -8.42
C GLY A 352 -4.35 13.15 -9.46
N GLU A 353 -3.17 12.58 -9.69
CA GLU A 353 -2.91 11.50 -10.66
C GLU A 353 -2.50 10.22 -9.93
N GLY A 354 -3.36 9.71 -9.05
CA GLY A 354 -3.09 8.46 -8.33
C GLY A 354 -2.77 7.29 -9.28
N ALA A 355 -1.86 6.40 -8.86
CA ALA A 355 -1.60 5.18 -9.61
C ALA A 355 -2.80 4.24 -9.51
N ASP A 356 -3.40 3.86 -10.65
CA ASP A 356 -4.61 3.04 -10.76
C ASP A 356 -4.34 1.65 -11.37
N ILE A 357 -3.07 1.28 -11.52
CA ILE A 357 -2.60 0.08 -12.22
C ILE A 357 -2.66 -1.24 -11.41
N THR A 358 -3.31 -1.22 -10.26
CA THR A 358 -3.40 -2.31 -9.27
C THR A 358 -2.06 -2.66 -8.61
N TRP A 359 -2.09 -3.34 -7.46
CA TRP A 359 -0.87 -3.79 -6.77
C TRP A 359 -0.01 -4.77 -7.59
N VAL A 360 -0.57 -5.32 -8.68
CA VAL A 360 0.10 -6.27 -9.57
C VAL A 360 0.78 -5.54 -10.73
N MET A 361 0.30 -4.37 -11.15
CA MET A 361 0.88 -3.58 -12.25
C MET A 361 0.87 -4.29 -13.61
N TYR A 362 -0.22 -4.97 -13.98
CA TYR A 362 -0.29 -5.73 -15.22
C TYR A 362 -0.29 -4.87 -16.49
N PRO A 363 0.64 -5.11 -17.44
CA PRO A 363 0.49 -4.69 -18.82
C PRO A 363 -0.61 -5.49 -19.53
N PRO A 364 -1.24 -4.95 -20.59
CA PRO A 364 -0.92 -3.67 -21.23
C PRO A 364 -1.42 -2.44 -20.44
N TYR A 365 -2.32 -2.62 -19.46
CA TYR A 365 -2.93 -1.50 -18.72
C TYR A 365 -1.91 -0.61 -17.98
N SER A 366 -0.83 -1.20 -17.49
CA SER A 366 0.22 -0.48 -16.78
C SER A 366 1.38 0.00 -17.67
N SER A 367 1.35 -0.19 -19.00
CA SER A 367 2.45 0.18 -19.90
C SER A 367 2.05 1.36 -20.80
N LEU A 368 2.88 2.39 -20.79
CA LEU A 368 2.81 3.56 -21.67
C LEU A 368 3.21 3.16 -23.09
N ASN A 369 2.25 2.93 -23.99
CA ASN A 369 2.41 3.11 -25.45
C ASN A 369 1.10 2.81 -26.20
N ASN A 370 0.40 3.86 -26.66
CA ASN A 370 -0.57 3.92 -27.78
C ASN A 370 -1.63 2.80 -27.92
N ALA A 371 -1.87 1.98 -26.90
CA ALA A 371 -2.84 0.88 -26.90
C ALA A 371 -3.99 1.10 -25.88
N GLY A 372 -3.93 2.16 -25.07
CA GLY A 372 -5.02 2.58 -24.20
C GLY A 372 -4.70 3.89 -23.47
N ASP A 373 -5.66 4.80 -23.39
CA ASP A 373 -5.58 6.11 -22.71
C ASP A 373 -5.57 6.01 -21.17
N TYR A 374 -5.16 4.88 -20.59
CA TYR A 374 -5.38 4.56 -19.17
C TYR A 374 -4.06 4.13 -18.49
N GLY A 375 -3.84 4.54 -17.23
CA GLY A 375 -2.66 4.18 -16.41
C GLY A 375 -1.38 5.00 -16.64
N ALA A 376 -1.33 5.76 -17.73
CA ALA A 376 -0.18 6.52 -18.21
C ALA A 376 -0.07 7.93 -17.58
N ASN A 377 0.17 8.01 -16.27
CA ASN A 377 0.30 9.30 -15.57
C ASN A 377 1.61 9.41 -14.74
N ALA A 378 1.94 10.63 -14.29
CA ALA A 378 3.18 10.87 -13.57
C ALA A 378 3.21 10.16 -12.20
N GLY A 379 2.03 9.98 -11.58
CA GLY A 379 1.86 9.22 -10.35
C GLY A 379 2.13 7.73 -10.50
N THR A 380 1.71 7.10 -11.59
CA THR A 380 2.01 5.72 -11.94
C THR A 380 3.52 5.52 -12.13
N THR A 381 4.17 6.45 -12.83
CA THR A 381 5.63 6.41 -13.02
C THR A 381 6.36 6.51 -11.68
N SER A 382 5.91 7.40 -10.81
CA SER A 382 6.45 7.54 -9.45
C SER A 382 6.19 6.29 -8.59
N PHE A 383 5.02 5.69 -8.72
CA PHE A 383 4.66 4.43 -8.06
C PHE A 383 5.60 3.29 -8.47
N ILE A 384 5.86 3.12 -9.76
CA ILE A 384 6.78 2.11 -10.30
C ILE A 384 8.21 2.35 -9.77
N ALA A 385 8.67 3.60 -9.73
CA ALA A 385 9.97 3.96 -9.16
C ALA A 385 10.04 3.65 -7.65
N GLY A 386 8.96 3.89 -6.91
CA GLY A 386 8.83 3.49 -5.51
C GLY A 386 8.92 1.97 -5.31
N MET A 387 8.28 1.19 -6.17
CA MET A 387 8.38 -0.28 -6.16
C MET A 387 9.81 -0.77 -6.40
N MET A 388 10.58 -0.13 -7.29
CA MET A 388 12.01 -0.44 -7.44
C MET A 388 12.81 -0.18 -6.17
N MET A 389 12.54 0.94 -5.50
CA MET A 389 13.24 1.30 -4.25
C MET A 389 12.91 0.33 -3.10
N LEU A 390 11.67 -0.17 -3.04
CA LEU A 390 11.28 -1.26 -2.13
C LEU A 390 12.08 -2.54 -2.37
N GLY A 391 12.25 -2.95 -3.62
CA GLY A 391 13.05 -4.14 -3.91
C GLY A 391 14.53 -3.95 -3.59
N ALA A 392 15.08 -2.75 -3.73
CA ALA A 392 16.44 -2.47 -3.25
C ALA A 392 16.56 -2.63 -1.72
N SER A 393 15.60 -2.11 -0.95
CA SER A 393 15.52 -2.31 0.52
C SER A 393 15.51 -3.79 0.90
N SER A 394 14.60 -4.56 0.31
CA SER A 394 14.42 -5.99 0.59
C SER A 394 15.65 -6.82 0.18
N THR A 395 16.35 -6.46 -0.89
CA THR A 395 17.59 -7.12 -1.32
C THR A 395 18.69 -6.99 -0.26
N LEU A 396 18.87 -5.78 0.28
CA LEU A 396 19.86 -5.50 1.33
C LEU A 396 19.54 -6.24 2.63
N GLY A 397 18.26 -6.28 3.03
CA GLY A 397 17.80 -7.10 4.15
C GLY A 397 18.07 -8.59 3.93
N GLY A 398 17.78 -9.07 2.71
CA GLY A 398 18.10 -10.40 2.19
C GLY A 398 19.50 -10.87 2.54
N VAL A 399 20.49 -10.17 1.98
CA VAL A 399 21.91 -10.46 2.16
C VAL A 399 22.29 -10.46 3.64
N ASN A 400 21.78 -9.50 4.41
CA ASN A 400 22.16 -9.32 5.80
C ASN A 400 21.68 -10.46 6.71
N PHE A 401 20.38 -10.80 6.66
CA PHE A 401 19.85 -11.88 7.50
C PHE A 401 20.40 -13.25 7.11
N ILE A 402 20.54 -13.53 5.82
CA ILE A 402 21.15 -14.79 5.35
C ILE A 402 22.57 -14.90 5.92
N THR A 403 23.41 -13.89 5.73
CA THR A 403 24.79 -13.90 6.23
C THR A 403 24.84 -14.05 7.75
N THR A 404 23.94 -13.35 8.48
CA THR A 404 23.85 -13.44 9.94
C THR A 404 23.58 -14.87 10.40
N VAL A 405 22.56 -15.54 9.85
CA VAL A 405 22.20 -16.91 10.25
C VAL A 405 23.32 -17.89 9.93
N PHE A 406 24.03 -17.74 8.81
CA PHE A 406 25.13 -18.62 8.45
C PHE A 406 26.36 -18.46 9.36
N THR A 407 26.69 -17.23 9.76
CA THR A 407 28.02 -16.90 10.31
C THR A 407 28.05 -16.48 11.78
N MET A 408 26.91 -16.10 12.37
CA MET A 408 26.88 -15.46 13.70
C MET A 408 26.12 -16.24 14.79
N ARG A 409 25.75 -17.50 14.52
CA ARG A 409 25.13 -18.34 15.55
C ARG A 409 26.09 -18.61 16.71
N ALA A 410 25.58 -18.52 17.92
CA ALA A 410 26.32 -18.86 19.11
C ALA A 410 26.69 -20.36 19.17
N PRO A 411 27.75 -20.74 19.89
CA PRO A 411 28.12 -22.13 20.08
C PRO A 411 26.95 -22.97 20.61
N GLY A 412 26.81 -24.21 20.11
CA GLY A 412 25.72 -25.12 20.49
C GLY A 412 24.44 -24.96 19.65
N ILE A 413 24.23 -23.82 18.98
CA ILE A 413 23.08 -23.62 18.08
C ILE A 413 23.37 -24.23 16.70
N THR A 414 23.23 -25.55 16.60
CA THR A 414 23.32 -26.25 15.31
C THR A 414 22.06 -26.00 14.46
N TRP A 415 22.12 -26.31 13.15
CA TRP A 415 20.98 -26.17 12.25
C TRP A 415 19.70 -26.80 12.81
N MET A 416 19.78 -28.02 13.35
CA MET A 416 18.61 -28.72 13.91
C MET A 416 18.31 -28.38 15.38
N LYS A 417 18.88 -27.29 15.92
CA LYS A 417 18.57 -26.77 17.27
C LYS A 417 18.10 -25.30 17.28
N MET A 418 18.08 -24.62 16.12
CA MET A 418 17.55 -23.24 16.01
C MET A 418 16.05 -23.16 16.32
N PRO A 419 15.55 -22.10 16.99
CA PRO A 419 14.12 -21.90 17.18
C PRO A 419 13.33 -21.88 15.87
N LEU A 420 12.04 -22.24 15.92
CA LEU A 420 11.22 -22.34 14.70
C LEU A 420 10.95 -20.96 14.09
N PHE A 421 10.87 -19.90 14.91
CA PHE A 421 10.82 -18.53 14.38
C PHE A 421 12.08 -18.20 13.56
N THR A 422 13.27 -18.48 14.09
CA THR A 422 14.54 -18.27 13.36
C THR A 422 14.59 -19.07 12.05
N TRP A 423 14.20 -20.35 12.06
CA TRP A 423 14.12 -21.15 10.83
C TRP A 423 13.14 -20.57 9.81
N SER A 424 11.97 -20.16 10.26
CA SER A 424 10.95 -19.58 9.40
C SER A 424 11.38 -18.25 8.78
N ALA A 425 12.04 -17.40 9.56
CA ALA A 425 12.63 -16.14 9.10
C ALA A 425 13.73 -16.41 8.08
N PHE A 426 14.62 -17.38 8.34
CA PHE A 426 15.68 -17.75 7.42
C PHE A 426 15.12 -18.24 6.06
N VAL A 427 14.14 -19.14 6.08
CA VAL A 427 13.49 -19.63 4.85
C VAL A 427 12.84 -18.47 4.10
N SER A 428 12.06 -17.64 4.79
CA SER A 428 11.38 -16.48 4.20
C SER A 428 12.35 -15.51 3.54
N VAL A 429 13.42 -15.11 4.22
CA VAL A 429 14.40 -14.18 3.64
C VAL A 429 15.15 -14.80 2.47
N PHE A 430 15.46 -16.09 2.53
CA PHE A 430 16.09 -16.79 1.41
C PHE A 430 15.17 -16.84 0.18
N MET A 431 13.88 -17.13 0.36
CA MET A 431 12.90 -17.08 -0.72
C MET A 431 12.81 -15.68 -1.33
N LEU A 432 12.68 -14.65 -0.48
CA LEU A 432 12.60 -13.27 -0.92
C LEU A 432 13.83 -12.90 -1.75
N PHE A 433 15.04 -13.18 -1.25
CA PHE A 433 16.28 -12.86 -1.98
C PHE A 433 16.36 -13.54 -3.35
N MET A 434 15.88 -14.78 -3.46
CA MET A 434 15.91 -15.55 -4.70
C MET A 434 14.80 -15.15 -5.70
N SER A 435 13.62 -14.74 -5.23
CA SER A 435 12.47 -14.42 -6.09
C SER A 435 12.44 -12.95 -6.53
N LEU A 436 12.98 -12.04 -5.72
CA LEU A 436 12.92 -10.59 -5.92
C LEU A 436 13.55 -10.07 -7.22
N PRO A 437 14.64 -10.66 -7.77
CA PRO A 437 15.17 -10.23 -9.06
C PRO A 437 14.16 -10.26 -10.20
N ALA A 438 13.22 -11.22 -10.20
CA ALA A 438 12.19 -11.30 -11.24
C ALA A 438 11.24 -10.10 -11.21
N LEU A 439 10.77 -9.69 -10.02
CA LEU A 439 9.97 -8.49 -9.85
C LEU A 439 10.75 -7.25 -10.28
N ILE A 440 12.00 -7.11 -9.81
CA ILE A 440 12.79 -5.91 -10.08
C ILE A 440 13.05 -5.74 -11.58
N ILE A 441 13.30 -6.82 -12.30
CA ILE A 441 13.46 -6.78 -13.76
C ILE A 441 12.13 -6.40 -14.43
N GLY A 442 11.01 -7.01 -14.02
CA GLY A 442 9.69 -6.68 -14.58
C GLY A 442 9.29 -5.22 -14.36
N VAL A 443 9.47 -4.72 -13.13
CA VAL A 443 9.21 -3.31 -12.77
C VAL A 443 10.19 -2.37 -13.47
N ALA A 444 11.46 -2.74 -13.64
CA ALA A 444 12.42 -1.93 -14.38
C ALA A 444 12.08 -1.84 -15.88
N PHE A 445 11.67 -2.93 -16.51
CA PHE A 445 11.16 -2.90 -17.89
C PHE A 445 9.91 -2.04 -18.00
N LEU A 446 9.00 -2.12 -17.02
CA LEU A 446 7.82 -1.27 -16.99
C LEU A 446 8.18 0.21 -16.83
N LEU A 447 9.18 0.51 -15.99
CA LEU A 447 9.71 1.87 -15.85
C LEU A 447 10.35 2.36 -17.14
N PHE A 448 11.04 1.50 -17.89
CA PHE A 448 11.62 1.86 -19.19
C PHE A 448 10.55 2.11 -20.25
N ASP A 449 9.47 1.32 -20.26
CA ASP A 449 8.32 1.57 -21.13
C ASP A 449 7.74 2.97 -20.80
N HIS A 450 7.72 3.35 -19.51
CA HIS A 450 7.23 4.66 -19.06
C HIS A 450 8.15 5.85 -19.35
N THR A 451 9.47 5.67 -19.25
CA THR A 451 10.41 6.81 -19.16
C THR A 451 11.26 7.01 -20.40
N ILE A 452 11.56 5.94 -21.14
CA ILE A 452 12.43 5.99 -22.32
C ILE A 452 11.76 5.41 -23.57
N GLY A 453 10.47 5.05 -23.47
CA GLY A 453 9.66 4.60 -24.60
C GLY A 453 10.02 3.21 -25.12
N SER A 454 10.53 2.30 -24.26
CA SER A 454 10.65 0.90 -24.66
C SER A 454 9.28 0.24 -24.85
N THR A 455 9.29 -0.94 -25.45
CA THR A 455 8.07 -1.69 -25.79
C THR A 455 8.21 -3.15 -25.33
N PHE A 456 8.60 -3.38 -24.07
CA PHE A 456 8.79 -4.75 -23.56
C PHE A 456 7.47 -5.52 -23.47
N PHE A 457 6.39 -4.82 -23.11
CA PHE A 457 5.08 -5.45 -22.85
C PHE A 457 3.96 -5.01 -23.80
N THR A 458 4.23 -4.03 -24.66
CA THR A 458 3.30 -3.45 -25.65
C THR A 458 4.01 -3.34 -27.01
N GLY A 459 3.32 -2.89 -28.07
CA GLY A 459 3.97 -2.58 -29.36
C GLY A 459 4.72 -3.74 -30.03
N GLY A 460 4.28 -4.99 -29.82
CA GLY A 460 4.98 -6.21 -30.27
C GLY A 460 5.74 -6.96 -29.17
N GLY A 461 5.80 -6.39 -27.96
CA GLY A 461 6.21 -7.06 -26.73
C GLY A 461 5.16 -8.03 -26.18
N ASP A 462 5.45 -8.69 -25.05
CA ASP A 462 4.62 -9.75 -24.48
C ASP A 462 4.07 -9.37 -23.10
N PRO A 463 2.77 -9.04 -22.95
CA PRO A 463 2.20 -8.72 -21.64
C PRO A 463 2.15 -9.92 -20.68
N LEU A 464 2.13 -11.17 -21.19
CA LEU A 464 2.17 -12.36 -20.34
C LEU A 464 3.56 -12.57 -19.71
N LEU A 465 4.62 -12.07 -20.34
CA LEU A 465 5.96 -12.08 -19.75
C LEU A 465 5.96 -11.37 -18.39
N PHE A 466 5.30 -10.21 -18.27
CA PHE A 466 5.19 -9.52 -16.99
C PHE A 466 4.45 -10.37 -15.96
N GLN A 467 3.35 -11.05 -16.35
CA GLN A 467 2.63 -11.93 -15.43
C GLN A 467 3.53 -13.05 -14.90
N HIS A 468 4.34 -13.67 -15.76
CA HIS A 468 5.30 -14.69 -15.34
C HIS A 468 6.35 -14.11 -14.38
N LEU A 469 6.94 -12.95 -14.69
CA LEU A 469 7.93 -12.30 -13.83
C LEU A 469 7.34 -11.90 -12.48
N PHE A 470 6.16 -11.30 -12.48
CA PHE A 470 5.46 -10.89 -11.27
C PHE A 470 5.11 -12.10 -10.43
N TRP A 471 4.50 -13.16 -10.96
CA TRP A 471 4.07 -14.30 -10.14
C TRP A 471 5.21 -15.21 -9.72
N PHE A 472 6.27 -15.33 -10.52
CA PHE A 472 7.49 -16.00 -10.08
C PHE A 472 8.06 -15.34 -8.81
N PHE A 473 7.88 -14.03 -8.67
CA PHE A 473 8.13 -13.34 -7.41
C PHE A 473 6.97 -13.51 -6.40
N GLY A 474 5.75 -13.21 -6.84
CA GLY A 474 4.57 -12.95 -6.03
C GLY A 474 4.09 -14.18 -5.28
N HIS A 475 4.22 -15.37 -5.86
CA HIS A 475 3.83 -16.57 -5.14
C HIS A 475 4.84 -16.98 -4.05
N PRO A 476 6.17 -16.97 -4.30
CA PRO A 476 7.13 -17.02 -3.20
C PRO A 476 6.90 -15.91 -2.17
N GLU A 477 6.54 -14.70 -2.58
CA GLU A 477 6.27 -13.58 -1.68
C GLU A 477 5.11 -13.84 -0.71
N VAL A 478 4.01 -14.46 -1.15
CA VAL A 478 2.94 -14.83 -0.21
C VAL A 478 3.43 -15.84 0.85
N TYR A 479 4.46 -16.64 0.54
CA TYR A 479 5.13 -17.47 1.53
C TYR A 479 6.12 -16.69 2.41
N VAL A 480 6.81 -15.69 1.86
CA VAL A 480 7.68 -14.77 2.61
C VAL A 480 6.90 -14.12 3.76
N VAL A 481 5.61 -13.80 3.58
CA VAL A 481 4.79 -13.21 4.64
C VAL A 481 4.24 -14.25 5.64
N ILE A 482 3.80 -15.42 5.18
CA ILE A 482 3.13 -16.41 6.06
C ILE A 482 4.10 -17.32 6.81
N VAL A 483 5.28 -17.61 6.25
CA VAL A 483 6.24 -18.53 6.90
C VAL A 483 6.76 -17.97 8.22
N PRO A 484 7.18 -16.69 8.33
CA PRO A 484 7.52 -16.07 9.60
C PRO A 484 6.37 -16.08 10.61
N ALA A 485 5.13 -15.87 10.14
CA ALA A 485 3.93 -15.98 10.97
C ALA A 485 3.76 -17.38 11.57
N PHE A 486 4.07 -18.45 10.81
CA PHE A 486 4.12 -19.81 11.35
C PHE A 486 5.18 -19.97 12.45
N GLY A 487 6.32 -19.30 12.31
CA GLY A 487 7.35 -19.23 13.33
C GLY A 487 6.86 -18.58 14.62
N ILE A 488 6.23 -17.40 14.51
CA ILE A 488 5.65 -16.69 15.66
C ILE A 488 4.66 -17.57 16.40
N VAL A 489 3.70 -18.16 15.66
CA VAL A 489 2.69 -19.05 16.24
C VAL A 489 3.34 -20.27 16.91
N SER A 490 4.41 -20.82 16.33
CA SER A 490 5.12 -21.95 16.92
C SER A 490 5.73 -21.60 18.29
N GLU A 491 6.38 -20.45 18.41
CA GLU A 491 6.95 -19.98 19.69
C GLU A 491 5.86 -19.68 20.73
N VAL A 492 4.79 -19.01 20.31
CA VAL A 492 3.67 -18.65 21.19
C VAL A 492 2.95 -19.90 21.70
N LEU A 493 2.61 -20.85 20.82
CA LEU A 493 1.89 -22.06 21.21
C LEU A 493 2.75 -22.98 22.08
N ALA A 494 4.05 -23.14 21.77
CA ALA A 494 4.97 -23.93 22.60
C ALA A 494 5.09 -23.37 24.02
N THR A 495 5.30 -22.05 24.12
CA THR A 495 5.40 -21.36 25.42
C THR A 495 4.09 -21.45 26.19
N SER A 496 2.96 -21.18 25.52
CA SER A 496 1.63 -21.18 26.15
C SER A 496 1.19 -22.58 26.58
N ALA A 497 1.55 -23.62 25.85
CA ALA A 497 1.29 -25.02 26.20
C ALA A 497 2.25 -25.57 27.26
N ARG A 498 3.35 -24.86 27.54
CA ARG A 498 4.49 -25.30 28.38
C ARG A 498 5.07 -26.62 27.91
N ARG A 499 5.19 -26.78 26.60
CA ARG A 499 5.71 -27.98 25.94
C ARG A 499 6.64 -27.60 24.79
N SER A 500 7.59 -28.47 24.50
CA SER A 500 8.32 -28.40 23.24
C SER A 500 7.38 -28.67 22.07
N VAL A 501 7.70 -28.10 20.89
CA VAL A 501 6.91 -28.30 19.68
C VAL A 501 6.96 -29.77 19.26
N PHE A 502 5.79 -30.37 19.09
CA PHE A 502 5.67 -31.71 18.55
C PHE A 502 6.15 -31.73 17.10
N GLY A 503 7.00 -32.72 16.77
CA GLY A 503 7.49 -32.88 15.41
C GLY A 503 8.41 -31.75 14.94
N TYR A 504 9.25 -31.16 15.80
CA TYR A 504 10.18 -30.08 15.42
C TYR A 504 10.93 -30.33 14.09
N LYS A 505 11.51 -31.53 13.89
CA LYS A 505 12.20 -31.87 12.63
C LYS A 505 11.26 -31.84 11.43
N SER A 506 10.03 -32.35 11.60
CA SER A 506 8.98 -32.30 10.57
C SER A 506 8.58 -30.86 10.25
N MET A 507 8.46 -29.98 11.26
CA MET A 507 8.18 -28.55 11.06
C MET A 507 9.29 -27.86 10.25
N VAL A 508 10.55 -28.11 10.57
CA VAL A 508 11.70 -27.54 9.85
C VAL A 508 11.70 -28.00 8.39
N ILE A 509 11.57 -29.30 8.15
CA ILE A 509 11.53 -29.86 6.79
C ILE A 509 10.33 -29.31 6.01
N ALA A 510 9.16 -29.18 6.65
CA ALA A 510 7.97 -28.63 6.01
C ALA A 510 8.17 -27.16 5.60
N MET A 511 8.77 -26.32 6.45
CA MET A 511 9.07 -24.92 6.11
C MET A 511 10.10 -24.82 4.98
N ALA A 512 11.20 -25.56 5.06
CA ALA A 512 12.21 -25.60 4.00
C ALA A 512 11.61 -26.12 2.67
N GLY A 513 10.75 -27.14 2.74
CA GLY A 513 10.03 -27.69 1.59
C GLY A 513 9.11 -26.67 0.93
N ILE A 514 8.34 -25.91 1.71
CA ILE A 514 7.55 -24.76 1.19
C ILE A 514 8.49 -23.75 0.51
N GLY A 515 9.66 -23.51 1.08
CA GLY A 515 10.68 -22.63 0.50
C GLY A 515 11.14 -23.04 -0.90
N VAL A 516 11.23 -24.33 -1.18
CA VAL A 516 11.58 -24.85 -2.51
C VAL A 516 10.37 -24.88 -3.42
N VAL A 517 9.23 -25.40 -2.93
CA VAL A 517 8.03 -25.60 -3.75
C VAL A 517 7.41 -24.27 -4.20
N GLY A 518 7.60 -23.19 -3.43
CA GLY A 518 7.14 -21.85 -3.80
C GLY A 518 7.61 -21.40 -5.19
N PHE A 519 8.77 -21.89 -5.65
CA PHE A 519 9.33 -21.56 -6.96
C PHE A 519 8.79 -22.42 -8.13
N VAL A 520 7.89 -23.38 -7.89
CA VAL A 520 7.36 -24.30 -8.93
C VAL A 520 5.84 -24.35 -9.01
N VAL A 521 5.16 -23.38 -8.38
CA VAL A 521 3.69 -23.33 -8.32
C VAL A 521 3.09 -22.01 -8.83
N TRP A 522 3.90 -21.00 -9.14
CA TRP A 522 3.43 -19.64 -9.45
C TRP A 522 2.40 -19.56 -10.59
N GLY A 523 2.47 -20.50 -11.55
CA GLY A 523 1.55 -20.56 -12.69
C GLY A 523 0.09 -20.79 -12.31
N HIS A 524 -0.24 -21.14 -11.06
CA HIS A 524 -1.63 -21.22 -10.64
C HIS A 524 -2.38 -19.88 -10.63
N HIS A 525 -1.67 -18.74 -10.61
CA HIS A 525 -2.31 -17.43 -10.80
C HIS A 525 -2.67 -17.14 -12.25
N MET A 526 -2.29 -18.03 -13.16
CA MET A 526 -2.35 -17.85 -14.61
C MET A 526 -3.15 -18.99 -15.28
N LEU A 527 -3.94 -19.76 -14.54
CA LEU A 527 -4.69 -20.90 -15.11
C LEU A 527 -5.73 -20.47 -16.16
N THR A 528 -6.19 -19.23 -16.07
CA THR A 528 -7.13 -18.57 -16.99
C THR A 528 -6.42 -17.75 -18.09
N SER A 529 -5.09 -17.70 -18.13
CA SER A 529 -4.32 -16.89 -19.09
C SER A 529 -4.18 -17.51 -20.49
N GLY A 530 -4.87 -18.62 -20.77
CA GLY A 530 -4.69 -19.40 -22.01
C GLY A 530 -3.54 -20.41 -21.97
N MET A 531 -3.02 -20.74 -20.77
CA MET A 531 -1.95 -21.72 -20.57
C MET A 531 -2.27 -23.09 -21.21
N SER A 532 -1.29 -23.72 -21.85
CA SER A 532 -1.46 -25.04 -22.46
C SER A 532 -1.97 -26.08 -21.45
N PRO A 533 -2.81 -27.06 -21.86
CA PRO A 533 -3.38 -28.05 -20.95
C PRO A 533 -2.35 -28.84 -20.12
N ALA A 534 -1.19 -29.15 -20.70
CA ALA A 534 -0.13 -29.89 -20.02
C ALA A 534 0.48 -29.08 -18.86
N TRP A 535 0.85 -27.82 -19.12
CA TRP A 535 1.36 -26.91 -18.08
C TRP A 535 0.29 -26.60 -17.02
N ARG A 536 -0.96 -26.41 -17.45
CA ARG A 536 -2.10 -26.21 -16.54
C ARG A 536 -2.23 -27.39 -15.57
N ALA A 537 -2.24 -28.63 -16.08
CA ALA A 537 -2.29 -29.83 -15.24
C ALA A 537 -1.09 -29.94 -14.28
N ALA A 538 0.11 -29.59 -14.73
CA ALA A 538 1.30 -29.59 -13.88
C ALA A 538 1.15 -28.63 -12.70
N PHE A 539 0.76 -27.37 -12.95
CA PHE A 539 0.57 -26.36 -11.90
C PHE A 539 -0.60 -26.69 -10.96
N MET A 540 -1.67 -27.32 -11.46
CA MET A 540 -2.75 -27.82 -10.62
C MET A 540 -2.23 -28.85 -9.60
N ILE A 541 -1.48 -29.86 -10.06
CA ILE A 541 -0.95 -30.94 -9.21
C ILE A 541 0.07 -30.38 -8.21
N THR A 542 1.04 -29.59 -8.67
CA THR A 542 2.09 -29.05 -7.78
C THR A 542 1.51 -28.14 -6.71
N THR A 543 0.50 -27.33 -7.04
CA THR A 543 -0.19 -26.46 -6.07
C THR A 543 -0.99 -27.27 -5.06
N MET A 544 -1.67 -28.35 -5.45
CA MET A 544 -2.36 -29.23 -4.48
C MET A 544 -1.39 -29.89 -3.50
N LEU A 545 -0.19 -30.26 -3.96
CA LEU A 545 0.82 -30.91 -3.10
C LEU A 545 1.34 -29.99 -1.99
N VAL A 546 1.31 -28.66 -2.16
CA VAL A 546 1.66 -27.68 -1.11
C VAL A 546 0.78 -27.82 0.14
N ALA A 547 -0.47 -28.22 -0.03
CA ALA A 547 -1.40 -28.37 1.09
C ALA A 547 -0.93 -29.42 2.10
N ILE A 548 -0.16 -30.42 1.66
CA ILE A 548 0.32 -31.52 2.51
C ILE A 548 1.31 -31.02 3.59
N PRO A 549 2.44 -30.36 3.24
CA PRO A 549 3.32 -29.76 4.25
C PRO A 549 2.60 -28.77 5.17
N THR A 550 1.69 -27.98 4.61
CA THR A 550 0.94 -26.98 5.39
C THR A 550 0.00 -27.63 6.40
N GLY A 551 -0.74 -28.66 5.99
CA GLY A 551 -1.61 -29.44 6.85
C GLY A 551 -0.84 -30.17 7.96
N ALA A 552 0.31 -30.76 7.63
CA ALA A 552 1.18 -31.41 8.63
C ALA A 552 1.58 -30.45 9.77
N LYS A 553 1.82 -29.17 9.45
CA LYS A 553 2.13 -28.15 10.47
C LYS A 553 0.93 -27.85 11.37
N ILE A 554 -0.29 -27.81 10.84
CA ILE A 554 -1.52 -27.67 11.63
C ILE A 554 -1.64 -28.81 12.65
N PHE A 555 -1.45 -30.06 12.20
CA PHE A 555 -1.46 -31.21 13.10
C PHE A 555 -0.34 -31.18 14.15
N ASN A 556 0.87 -30.75 13.78
CA ASN A 556 1.96 -30.59 14.74
C ASN A 556 1.64 -29.53 15.82
N TRP A 557 0.99 -28.42 15.48
CA TRP A 557 0.53 -27.45 16.48
C TRP A 557 -0.57 -28.03 17.37
N LEU A 558 -1.57 -28.71 16.80
CA LEU A 558 -2.62 -29.38 17.58
C LEU A 558 -2.03 -30.43 18.54
N MET A 559 -1.04 -31.20 18.11
CA MET A 559 -0.34 -32.17 18.96
C MET A 559 0.54 -31.51 20.01
N THR A 560 1.07 -30.31 19.75
CA THR A 560 1.79 -29.51 20.77
C THR A 560 0.83 -29.04 21.87
N LEU A 561 -0.40 -28.69 21.50
CA LEU A 561 -1.46 -28.29 22.43
C LEU A 561 -2.07 -29.48 23.18
N TYR A 562 -2.18 -30.64 22.53
CA TYR A 562 -2.68 -31.87 23.13
C TYR A 562 -1.88 -32.21 24.39
N GLN A 563 -2.54 -32.49 25.52
CA GLN A 563 -1.93 -32.70 26.84
C GLN A 563 -1.02 -31.56 27.35
N GLY A 564 -1.04 -30.38 26.72
CA GLY A 564 -0.41 -29.17 27.24
C GLY A 564 -1.23 -28.52 28.36
N SER A 565 -0.58 -27.67 29.16
CA SER A 565 -1.26 -26.84 30.17
C SER A 565 -1.34 -25.41 29.65
N LEU A 566 -2.44 -25.11 28.95
CA LEU A 566 -2.59 -23.86 28.21
C LEU A 566 -2.75 -22.64 29.13
N VAL A 567 -1.82 -21.70 29.00
CA VAL A 567 -1.94 -20.36 29.57
C VAL A 567 -2.72 -19.48 28.61
N MET A 568 -3.99 -19.24 28.93
CA MET A 568 -4.91 -18.45 28.09
C MET A 568 -4.73 -16.95 28.30
N ARG A 569 -3.71 -16.38 27.64
CA ARG A 569 -3.46 -14.93 27.54
C ARG A 569 -3.76 -14.42 26.14
N THR A 570 -3.72 -13.12 25.95
CA THR A 570 -4.05 -12.47 24.67
C THR A 570 -3.21 -13.01 23.50
N HIS A 571 -1.91 -13.23 23.69
CA HIS A 571 -1.06 -13.82 22.63
C HIS A 571 -1.54 -15.23 22.22
N THR A 572 -2.00 -16.04 23.18
CA THR A 572 -2.54 -17.38 22.94
C THR A 572 -3.86 -17.32 22.17
N LEU A 573 -4.73 -16.38 22.51
CA LEU A 573 -6.01 -16.19 21.81
C LEU A 573 -5.81 -15.86 20.33
N TRP A 574 -4.90 -14.93 20.01
CA TRP A 574 -4.55 -14.61 18.62
C TRP A 574 -3.92 -15.80 17.88
N ALA A 575 -3.04 -16.57 18.54
CA ALA A 575 -2.47 -17.78 17.94
C ALA A 575 -3.51 -18.89 17.69
N LEU A 576 -4.52 -19.02 18.55
CA LEU A 576 -5.65 -19.95 18.32
C LEU A 576 -6.59 -19.44 17.23
N GLY A 577 -6.86 -18.13 17.19
CA GLY A 577 -7.62 -17.48 16.13
C GLY A 577 -6.95 -17.66 14.76
N PHE A 578 -5.61 -17.59 14.72
CA PHE A 578 -4.81 -17.95 13.56
C PHE A 578 -5.09 -19.39 13.11
N LEU A 579 -5.01 -20.38 14.01
CA LEU A 579 -5.22 -21.79 13.63
C LEU A 579 -6.59 -22.00 12.98
N ILE A 580 -7.64 -21.37 13.50
CA ILE A 580 -8.99 -21.47 12.97
C ILE A 580 -9.09 -20.82 11.59
N THR A 581 -8.74 -19.53 11.52
CA THR A 581 -8.96 -18.73 10.31
C THR A 581 -8.02 -19.14 9.17
N PHE A 582 -6.76 -19.45 9.45
CA PHE A 582 -5.83 -19.96 8.45
C PHE A 582 -6.25 -21.32 7.90
N THR A 583 -6.83 -22.21 8.73
CA THR A 583 -7.37 -23.49 8.24
C THR A 583 -8.55 -23.28 7.30
N LEU A 584 -9.49 -22.39 7.66
CA LEU A 584 -10.62 -22.03 6.80
C LEU A 584 -10.16 -21.42 5.46
N GLY A 585 -9.17 -20.52 5.50
CA GLY A 585 -8.55 -19.96 4.31
C GLY A 585 -7.83 -21.00 3.45
N GLY A 586 -7.12 -21.94 4.08
CA GLY A 586 -6.49 -23.06 3.38
C GLY A 586 -7.49 -23.95 2.67
N ILE A 587 -8.64 -24.22 3.29
CA ILE A 587 -9.74 -24.99 2.67
C ILE A 587 -10.30 -24.24 1.45
N SER A 588 -10.56 -22.93 1.56
CA SER A 588 -11.02 -22.15 0.39
C SER A 588 -9.95 -22.01 -0.70
N GLY A 589 -8.67 -22.11 -0.32
CA GLY A 589 -7.55 -22.12 -1.27
C GLY A 589 -7.52 -23.34 -2.19
N MET A 590 -8.01 -24.49 -1.72
CA MET A 590 -7.99 -25.75 -2.47
C MET A 590 -8.91 -25.76 -3.69
N PHE A 591 -9.80 -24.78 -3.84
CA PHE A 591 -10.65 -24.65 -5.01
C PHE A 591 -9.90 -24.04 -6.22
N PHE A 592 -8.92 -23.16 -6.01
CA PHE A 592 -8.16 -22.51 -7.08
C PHE A 592 -7.26 -23.43 -7.91
N PRO A 593 -6.55 -24.44 -7.34
CA PRO A 593 -5.80 -25.38 -8.17
C PRO A 593 -6.73 -26.35 -8.94
N VAL A 594 -8.05 -26.32 -8.73
CA VAL A 594 -9.01 -27.06 -9.56
C VAL A 594 -9.46 -26.14 -10.68
N SER A 595 -8.80 -26.21 -11.83
CA SER A 595 -9.02 -25.19 -12.86
C SER A 595 -10.46 -25.09 -13.41
N GLY A 596 -11.27 -26.16 -13.31
CA GLY A 596 -12.70 -26.07 -13.62
C GLY A 596 -13.49 -25.17 -12.66
N LEU A 597 -13.06 -25.10 -11.39
CA LEU A 597 -13.63 -24.19 -10.39
C LEU A 597 -12.97 -22.81 -10.46
N ASP A 598 -11.66 -22.76 -10.72
CA ASP A 598 -10.94 -21.49 -10.90
C ASP A 598 -11.57 -20.66 -12.01
N ILE A 599 -11.98 -21.23 -13.15
CA ILE A 599 -12.67 -20.48 -14.21
C ILE A 599 -13.89 -19.69 -13.68
N HIS A 600 -14.61 -20.21 -12.68
CA HIS A 600 -15.76 -19.53 -12.08
C HIS A 600 -15.37 -18.57 -10.94
N PHE A 601 -14.35 -18.90 -10.16
CA PHE A 601 -13.94 -18.11 -8.99
C PHE A 601 -12.84 -17.08 -9.29
N HIS A 602 -12.17 -17.19 -10.43
CA HIS A 602 -11.07 -16.34 -10.83
C HIS A 602 -11.54 -14.89 -10.90
N ASP A 603 -10.79 -14.02 -10.23
CA ASP A 603 -11.09 -12.60 -10.13
C ASP A 603 -12.50 -12.21 -9.65
N THR A 604 -13.17 -13.10 -8.90
CA THR A 604 -14.37 -12.74 -8.13
C THR A 604 -14.06 -12.41 -6.68
N TYR A 605 -15.08 -12.01 -5.91
CA TYR A 605 -14.92 -11.85 -4.46
C TYR A 605 -14.50 -13.14 -3.74
N PHE A 606 -14.56 -14.31 -4.38
CA PHE A 606 -14.09 -15.56 -3.77
C PHE A 606 -12.58 -15.55 -3.56
N VAL A 607 -11.79 -15.02 -4.52
CA VAL A 607 -10.34 -14.87 -4.35
C VAL A 607 -9.99 -13.80 -3.32
N VAL A 608 -10.78 -12.72 -3.26
CA VAL A 608 -10.63 -11.69 -2.22
C VAL A 608 -10.86 -12.30 -0.85
N ALA A 609 -11.94 -13.07 -0.68
CA ALA A 609 -12.29 -13.74 0.58
C ALA A 609 -11.19 -14.73 1.01
N HIS A 610 -10.78 -15.63 0.10
CA HIS A 610 -9.71 -16.58 0.34
C HIS A 610 -8.42 -15.90 0.81
N PHE A 611 -7.96 -14.91 0.05
CA PHE A 611 -6.71 -14.22 0.35
C PHE A 611 -6.78 -13.48 1.68
N HIS A 612 -7.88 -12.81 2.00
CA HIS A 612 -8.04 -12.15 3.31
C HIS A 612 -8.08 -13.18 4.44
N TYR A 613 -8.63 -14.37 4.22
CA TYR A 613 -8.58 -15.46 5.18
C TYR A 613 -7.17 -15.94 5.52
N VAL A 614 -6.32 -16.12 4.50
CA VAL A 614 -4.94 -16.58 4.69
C VAL A 614 -3.97 -15.45 5.05
N PHE A 615 -4.20 -14.22 4.62
CA PHE A 615 -3.31 -13.09 4.88
C PHE A 615 -3.63 -12.38 6.19
N ILE A 616 -4.90 -12.00 6.44
CA ILE A 616 -5.27 -11.36 7.70
C ILE A 616 -5.35 -12.41 8.81
N GLY A 617 -6.15 -13.46 8.59
CA GLY A 617 -6.28 -14.56 9.55
C GLY A 617 -4.98 -15.35 9.76
N GLY A 618 -4.11 -15.41 8.74
CA GLY A 618 -2.78 -16.00 8.86
C GLY A 618 -1.74 -15.01 9.39
N THR A 619 -1.23 -14.15 8.51
CA THR A 619 -0.11 -13.26 8.83
C THR A 619 -0.47 -12.23 9.91
N VAL A 620 -1.56 -11.47 9.75
CA VAL A 620 -1.87 -10.35 10.68
C VAL A 620 -2.21 -10.85 12.09
N PHE A 621 -2.98 -11.93 12.23
CA PHE A 621 -3.28 -12.50 13.55
C PHE A 621 -2.02 -13.06 14.24
N ALA A 622 -1.11 -13.68 13.47
CA ALA A 622 0.18 -14.10 14.00
C ALA A 622 1.04 -12.90 14.42
N LEU A 623 1.04 -11.80 13.66
CA LEU A 623 1.72 -10.57 14.05
C LEU A 623 1.13 -10.00 15.34
N PHE A 624 -0.20 -9.99 15.50
CA PHE A 624 -0.83 -9.60 16.77
C PHE A 624 -0.41 -10.50 17.92
N ALA A 625 -0.39 -11.83 17.72
CA ALA A 625 0.13 -12.77 18.72
C ALA A 625 1.58 -12.42 19.10
N GLY A 626 2.42 -12.14 18.11
CA GLY A 626 3.81 -11.71 18.29
C GLY A 626 3.95 -10.39 19.06
N VAL A 627 3.10 -9.40 18.78
CA VAL A 627 3.08 -8.13 19.53
C VAL A 627 2.80 -8.42 21.01
N TYR A 628 1.71 -9.10 21.34
CA TYR A 628 1.38 -9.40 22.74
C TYR A 628 2.45 -10.28 23.43
N TYR A 629 3.13 -11.16 22.68
CA TYR A 629 4.15 -12.06 23.21
C TYR A 629 5.49 -11.37 23.47
N TRP A 630 6.02 -10.59 22.51
CA TRP A 630 7.33 -9.94 22.65
C TRP A 630 7.27 -8.48 23.14
N PHE A 631 6.10 -7.86 23.28
CA PHE A 631 5.98 -6.51 23.85
C PHE A 631 6.69 -6.35 25.20
N PRO A 632 6.63 -7.30 26.15
CA PRO A 632 7.40 -7.19 27.39
C PRO A 632 8.90 -7.29 27.19
N LYS A 633 9.37 -8.03 26.18
CA LYS A 633 10.79 -8.08 25.81
C LYS A 633 11.26 -6.74 25.24
N VAL A 634 10.41 -6.02 24.50
CA VAL A 634 10.74 -4.71 23.92
C VAL A 634 10.66 -3.58 24.96
N THR A 635 9.66 -3.61 25.83
CA THR A 635 9.35 -2.46 26.72
C THR A 635 9.69 -2.68 28.18
N GLY A 636 9.98 -3.93 28.59
CA GLY A 636 10.11 -4.32 30.00
C GLY A 636 8.77 -4.32 30.75
N ARG A 637 7.63 -4.25 30.05
CA ARG A 637 6.29 -4.19 30.67
C ARG A 637 5.26 -5.08 29.96
N LYS A 638 4.29 -5.63 30.70
CA LYS A 638 3.17 -6.39 30.11
C LYS A 638 2.10 -5.48 29.52
N MET A 639 1.49 -5.94 28.43
CA MET A 639 0.27 -5.36 27.88
C MET A 639 -0.93 -5.63 28.80
N ASP A 640 -1.94 -4.75 28.75
CA ASP A 640 -3.18 -4.96 29.50
C ASP A 640 -4.00 -6.07 28.85
N GLU A 641 -4.27 -7.13 29.62
CA GLU A 641 -4.98 -8.33 29.13
C GLU A 641 -6.49 -8.07 28.92
N ARG A 642 -7.11 -7.09 29.58
CA ARG A 642 -8.53 -6.78 29.36
C ARG A 642 -8.71 -6.06 28.03
N LEU A 643 -7.88 -5.06 27.76
CA LEU A 643 -7.83 -4.39 26.46
C LEU A 643 -7.44 -5.38 25.35
N GLY A 644 -6.50 -6.28 25.64
CA GLY A 644 -6.09 -7.35 24.74
C GLY A 644 -7.24 -8.32 24.40
N LEU A 645 -8.03 -8.71 25.39
CA LEU A 645 -9.22 -9.54 25.20
C LEU A 645 -10.29 -8.83 24.37
N TYR A 646 -10.57 -7.55 24.62
CA TYR A 646 -11.52 -6.78 23.79
C TYR A 646 -11.06 -6.65 22.35
N HIS A 647 -9.77 -6.36 22.14
CA HIS A 647 -9.18 -6.33 20.81
C HIS A 647 -9.38 -7.68 20.09
N PHE A 648 -9.13 -8.80 20.77
CA PHE A 648 -9.34 -10.12 20.20
C PHE A 648 -10.82 -10.41 19.90
N LEU A 649 -11.73 -10.26 20.86
CA LEU A 649 -13.13 -10.65 20.67
C LEU A 649 -13.82 -9.82 19.58
N ILE A 650 -13.63 -8.50 19.60
CA ILE A 650 -14.22 -7.60 18.60
C ILE A 650 -13.56 -7.84 17.24
N GLY A 651 -12.22 -7.88 17.21
CA GLY A 651 -11.46 -8.09 15.98
C GLY A 651 -11.79 -9.43 15.31
N PHE A 652 -11.74 -10.53 16.06
CA PHE A 652 -12.01 -11.88 15.55
C PHE A 652 -13.45 -12.04 15.02
N ALA A 653 -14.45 -11.54 15.76
CA ALA A 653 -15.85 -11.66 15.36
C ALA A 653 -16.17 -10.80 14.12
N SER A 654 -15.79 -9.51 14.16
CA SER A 654 -16.04 -8.60 13.03
C SER A 654 -15.27 -9.01 11.77
N TYR A 655 -14.05 -9.50 11.92
CA TYR A 655 -13.27 -10.07 10.81
C TYR A 655 -14.03 -11.19 10.09
N ASN A 656 -14.50 -12.21 10.81
CA ASN A 656 -15.23 -13.31 10.17
C ASN A 656 -16.53 -12.82 9.53
N ALA A 657 -17.24 -11.90 10.20
CA ALA A 657 -18.47 -11.30 9.68
C ALA A 657 -18.24 -10.41 8.45
N ALA A 658 -17.04 -9.84 8.28
CA ALA A 658 -16.67 -9.04 7.10
C ALA A 658 -16.23 -9.91 5.93
N PHE A 659 -15.35 -10.89 6.15
CA PHE A 659 -14.69 -11.59 5.04
C PHE A 659 -15.35 -12.94 4.69
N TRP A 660 -16.04 -13.62 5.61
CA TRP A 660 -16.70 -14.88 5.26
C TRP A 660 -17.79 -14.69 4.20
N PRO A 661 -18.68 -13.68 4.30
CA PRO A 661 -19.74 -13.47 3.32
C PRO A 661 -19.22 -13.14 1.91
N MET A 662 -17.97 -12.69 1.77
CA MET A 662 -17.36 -12.45 0.46
C MET A 662 -17.21 -13.75 -0.36
N HIS A 663 -17.09 -14.93 0.27
CA HIS A 663 -17.13 -16.20 -0.48
C HIS A 663 -18.50 -16.38 -1.17
N ALA A 664 -19.59 -16.01 -0.51
CA ALA A 664 -20.92 -16.06 -1.10
C ALA A 664 -21.05 -15.07 -2.26
N LEU A 665 -20.61 -13.82 -2.08
CA LEU A 665 -20.55 -12.82 -3.18
C LEU A 665 -19.77 -13.33 -4.38
N GLY A 666 -18.62 -13.98 -4.15
CA GLY A 666 -17.82 -14.57 -5.21
C GLY A 666 -18.51 -15.73 -5.93
N MET A 667 -19.21 -16.60 -5.19
CA MET A 667 -20.01 -17.69 -5.77
C MET A 667 -21.20 -17.16 -6.60
N MET A 668 -21.80 -16.05 -6.18
CA MET A 668 -22.85 -15.34 -6.91
C MET A 668 -22.33 -14.59 -8.15
N GLY A 669 -21.02 -14.52 -8.35
CA GLY A 669 -20.39 -13.95 -9.54
C GLY A 669 -20.00 -12.48 -9.42
N MET A 670 -19.94 -11.90 -8.22
CA MET A 670 -19.47 -10.51 -8.05
C MET A 670 -17.97 -10.41 -8.39
N PRO A 671 -17.59 -9.70 -9.47
CA PRO A 671 -16.18 -9.52 -9.82
C PRO A 671 -15.47 -8.60 -8.83
N ARG A 672 -14.20 -8.87 -8.56
CA ARG A 672 -13.35 -7.94 -7.80
C ARG A 672 -13.07 -6.68 -8.63
N ARG A 673 -12.66 -5.59 -7.98
CA ARG A 673 -12.36 -4.28 -8.62
C ARG A 673 -13.57 -3.64 -9.32
N THR A 674 -14.77 -3.98 -8.87
CA THR A 674 -16.01 -3.38 -9.35
C THR A 674 -16.29 -2.12 -8.52
N HIS A 675 -16.31 -0.94 -9.13
CA HIS A 675 -16.59 0.35 -8.46
C HIS A 675 -18.04 0.47 -7.97
N SER A 676 -19.00 -0.05 -8.74
CA SER A 676 -20.43 0.04 -8.45
C SER A 676 -21.18 -1.21 -8.96
N TYR A 677 -22.32 -1.51 -8.36
CA TYR A 677 -23.20 -2.63 -8.70
C TYR A 677 -24.66 -2.22 -8.66
N LEU A 678 -25.52 -2.92 -9.41
CA LEU A 678 -26.97 -2.70 -9.44
C LEU A 678 -27.69 -3.47 -8.34
N GLU A 679 -28.85 -3.00 -7.90
CA GLU A 679 -29.64 -3.66 -6.85
C GLU A 679 -30.10 -5.07 -7.26
N GLU A 680 -30.46 -5.25 -8.53
CA GLU A 680 -30.98 -6.52 -9.09
C GLU A 680 -29.95 -7.66 -9.08
N THR A 681 -28.66 -7.33 -8.92
CA THR A 681 -27.59 -8.33 -8.76
C THR A 681 -27.72 -9.15 -7.47
N GLY A 682 -28.48 -8.64 -6.48
CA GLY A 682 -28.61 -9.26 -5.16
C GLY A 682 -27.39 -9.08 -4.27
N PHE A 683 -26.41 -8.26 -4.67
CA PHE A 683 -25.17 -8.04 -3.89
C PHE A 683 -25.32 -7.04 -2.74
N ALA A 684 -26.39 -6.23 -2.74
CA ALA A 684 -26.54 -5.09 -1.83
C ALA A 684 -26.48 -5.47 -0.34
N SER A 685 -27.26 -6.46 0.09
CA SER A 685 -27.33 -6.88 1.50
C SER A 685 -26.00 -7.42 2.02
N TYR A 686 -25.31 -8.23 1.21
CA TYR A 686 -23.98 -8.74 1.51
C TYR A 686 -22.97 -7.61 1.61
N ASN A 687 -22.94 -6.69 0.65
CA ASN A 687 -21.99 -5.60 0.62
C ASN A 687 -22.17 -4.63 1.79
N LEU A 688 -23.40 -4.30 2.17
CA LEU A 688 -23.68 -3.48 3.34
C LEU A 688 -23.18 -4.15 4.63
N ALA A 689 -23.43 -5.45 4.80
CA ALA A 689 -22.95 -6.22 5.94
C ALA A 689 -21.41 -6.26 5.98
N VAL A 690 -20.78 -6.60 4.85
CA VAL A 690 -19.32 -6.64 4.69
C VAL A 690 -18.71 -5.29 5.06
N SER A 691 -19.27 -4.18 4.56
CA SER A 691 -18.78 -2.83 4.87
C SER A 691 -18.93 -2.51 6.35
N THR A 692 -20.10 -2.78 6.95
CA THR A 692 -20.35 -2.56 8.39
C THR A 692 -19.32 -3.27 9.26
N PHE A 693 -19.09 -4.56 9.01
CA PHE A 693 -18.14 -5.33 9.81
C PHE A 693 -16.68 -5.02 9.50
N ALA A 694 -16.35 -4.59 8.26
CA ALA A 694 -15.03 -4.07 7.94
C ALA A 694 -14.71 -2.80 8.76
N PHE A 695 -15.68 -1.90 8.95
CA PHE A 695 -15.53 -0.73 9.82
C PHE A 695 -15.30 -1.12 11.28
N ILE A 696 -16.08 -2.06 11.82
CA ILE A 696 -15.90 -2.56 13.19
C ILE A 696 -14.50 -3.19 13.36
N PHE A 697 -14.06 -3.98 12.37
CA PHE A 697 -12.73 -4.59 12.38
C PHE A 697 -11.61 -3.53 12.33
N GLY A 698 -11.74 -2.52 11.47
CA GLY A 698 -10.80 -1.39 11.38
C GLY A 698 -10.72 -0.59 12.67
N LEU A 699 -11.86 -0.26 13.29
CA LEU A 699 -11.92 0.47 14.56
C LEU A 699 -11.35 -0.36 15.73
N SER A 700 -11.47 -1.69 15.69
CA SER A 700 -10.87 -2.55 16.72
C SER A 700 -9.35 -2.39 16.83
N GLN A 701 -8.67 -2.00 15.75
CA GLN A 701 -7.22 -1.75 15.74
C GLN A 701 -6.84 -0.57 16.64
N LEU A 702 -7.75 0.39 16.87
CA LEU A 702 -7.51 1.50 17.81
C LEU A 702 -7.39 1.01 19.26
N ILE A 703 -8.02 -0.13 19.60
CA ILE A 703 -7.86 -0.77 20.92
C ILE A 703 -6.42 -1.26 21.09
N LEU A 704 -5.82 -1.84 20.04
CA LEU A 704 -4.41 -2.23 20.06
C LEU A 704 -3.49 -1.02 20.20
N VAL A 705 -3.72 0.03 19.42
CA VAL A 705 -2.94 1.30 19.51
C VAL A 705 -3.00 1.84 20.94
N TRP A 706 -4.19 1.93 21.52
CA TRP A 706 -4.38 2.39 22.89
C TRP A 706 -3.67 1.50 23.90
N ASN A 707 -3.75 0.17 23.76
CA ASN A 707 -3.09 -0.78 24.65
C ASN A 707 -1.56 -0.65 24.60
N ILE A 708 -0.98 -0.51 23.39
CA ILE A 708 0.45 -0.24 23.21
C ILE A 708 0.87 1.02 23.99
N ILE A 709 0.16 2.14 23.80
CA ILE A 709 0.49 3.42 24.45
C ILE A 709 0.30 3.34 25.97
N TYR A 710 -0.80 2.76 26.42
CA TYR A 710 -1.14 2.63 27.83
C TYR A 710 -0.12 1.75 28.57
N SER A 711 0.14 0.55 28.05
CA SER A 711 0.99 -0.43 28.70
C SER A 711 2.49 -0.11 28.62
N ALA A 712 2.95 0.58 27.57
CA ALA A 712 4.32 1.08 27.53
C ALA A 712 4.61 2.05 28.69
N ARG A 713 3.59 2.77 29.18
CA ARG A 713 3.72 3.75 30.27
C ARG A 713 3.38 3.17 31.64
N ARG A 714 2.31 2.37 31.74
CA ARG A 714 1.70 1.94 33.00
C ARG A 714 1.66 0.42 33.22
N GLY A 715 2.07 -0.39 32.24
CA GLY A 715 2.04 -1.84 32.34
C GLY A 715 2.92 -2.39 33.46
N GLU A 716 2.58 -3.56 34.00
CA GLU A 716 3.36 -4.25 35.03
C GLU A 716 4.81 -4.46 34.55
N LYS A 717 5.81 -4.05 35.34
CA LYS A 717 7.22 -4.27 35.01
C LYS A 717 7.56 -5.75 35.12
N VAL A 718 8.37 -6.25 34.19
CA VAL A 718 8.77 -7.67 34.16
C VAL A 718 10.28 -7.85 34.18
N GLY A 719 10.69 -9.04 34.60
CA GLY A 719 12.07 -9.51 34.47
C GLY A 719 12.38 -9.99 33.05
N LYS A 720 13.43 -10.83 32.95
CA LYS A 720 13.95 -11.36 31.69
C LYS A 720 12.94 -12.22 30.93
N ASP A 721 12.23 -13.09 31.65
CA ASP A 721 11.30 -14.06 31.09
C ASP A 721 9.94 -13.99 31.80
N PRO A 722 8.96 -13.26 31.23
CA PRO A 722 7.62 -13.13 31.80
C PRO A 722 6.70 -14.33 31.51
N TRP A 723 7.07 -15.21 30.58
CA TRP A 723 6.18 -16.25 30.05
C TRP A 723 6.68 -17.68 30.31
N GLY A 724 7.95 -17.87 30.67
CA GLY A 724 8.57 -19.19 30.75
C GLY A 724 9.02 -19.68 29.37
N GLY A 725 9.58 -18.80 28.54
CA GLY A 725 9.99 -19.12 27.16
C GLY A 725 11.24 -20.01 27.09
N TRP A 726 11.41 -20.69 25.94
CA TRP A 726 12.45 -21.71 25.75
C TRP A 726 13.72 -21.19 25.05
N SER A 727 13.58 -20.09 24.31
CA SER A 727 14.59 -19.55 23.40
C SER A 727 15.52 -18.52 24.07
N LEU A 728 16.67 -18.25 23.44
CA LEU A 728 17.75 -17.45 24.00
C LEU A 728 17.36 -15.99 24.30
N GLU A 729 16.37 -15.41 23.61
CA GLU A 729 15.93 -14.04 23.90
C GLU A 729 15.42 -13.87 25.33
N TRP A 730 14.95 -14.94 25.97
CA TRP A 730 14.44 -14.91 27.34
C TRP A 730 15.55 -14.97 28.41
N THR A 731 16.80 -15.20 28.01
CA THR A 731 17.97 -15.22 28.91
C THR A 731 18.56 -13.84 29.18
N THR A 732 18.31 -12.89 28.29
CA THR A 732 18.74 -11.48 28.41
C THR A 732 17.66 -10.61 29.04
N SER A 733 18.01 -9.40 29.47
CA SER A 733 17.07 -8.46 30.12
C SER A 733 15.91 -8.06 29.21
N SER A 734 14.92 -7.39 29.81
CA SER A 734 13.76 -6.84 29.12
C SER A 734 13.63 -5.36 29.52
N PRO A 735 14.01 -4.39 28.66
CA PRO A 735 14.63 -4.56 27.34
C PRO A 735 16.06 -5.13 27.38
N PRO A 736 16.55 -5.78 26.29
CA PRO A 736 17.93 -6.23 26.18
C PRO A 736 18.92 -5.05 26.11
N PRO A 737 20.16 -5.21 26.59
CA PRO A 737 21.20 -4.18 26.51
C PRO A 737 21.77 -4.04 25.09
N THR A 738 22.65 -3.05 24.90
CA THR A 738 23.46 -2.88 23.69
C THR A 738 24.93 -2.96 24.08
N PRO A 739 25.70 -3.96 23.61
CA PRO A 739 25.31 -5.08 22.73
C PRO A 739 24.37 -6.08 23.42
N SER A 740 23.64 -6.87 22.62
CA SER A 740 22.55 -7.76 23.10
C SER A 740 23.00 -8.85 24.09
N PHE A 741 24.25 -9.30 23.97
CA PHE A 741 24.94 -10.20 24.90
C PHE A 741 26.37 -9.69 25.13
N HIS A 742 26.77 -9.57 26.41
CA HIS A 742 28.17 -9.30 26.75
C HIS A 742 29.02 -10.53 26.47
N ASP A 743 28.64 -11.66 27.07
CA ASP A 743 29.19 -12.99 26.84
C ASP A 743 28.27 -13.80 25.95
N ILE A 744 28.85 -14.46 24.93
CA ILE A 744 28.07 -15.24 23.96
C ILE A 744 27.53 -16.50 24.67
N PRO A 745 26.21 -16.70 24.72
CA PRO A 745 25.63 -17.87 25.40
C PRO A 745 25.95 -19.15 24.62
N THR A 746 26.08 -20.29 25.30
CA THR A 746 26.19 -21.60 24.64
C THR A 746 24.89 -22.37 24.82
N GLN A 747 24.20 -22.72 23.73
CA GLN A 747 22.96 -23.50 23.83
C GLN A 747 23.28 -24.96 24.18
N LEU A 748 22.83 -25.40 25.35
CA LEU A 748 22.93 -26.79 25.80
C LEU A 748 21.69 -27.60 25.35
N ASP A 749 21.81 -28.92 25.25
CA ASP A 749 20.67 -29.78 24.99
C ASP A 749 19.84 -29.95 26.25
N ALA A 750 18.54 -29.64 26.19
CA ALA A 750 17.62 -29.83 27.31
C ALA A 750 17.51 -31.30 27.78
N ASN A 751 18.00 -32.27 26.98
CA ASN A 751 18.00 -33.69 27.30
C ASN A 751 19.38 -34.23 27.74
N GLU A 752 20.47 -33.47 27.59
CA GLU A 752 21.82 -33.89 28.03
C GLU A 752 21.97 -33.57 29.53
N GLY A 753 21.55 -34.52 30.38
CA GLY A 753 21.69 -34.39 31.85
C GLY A 753 20.73 -35.23 32.70
N HIS A 754 19.94 -36.13 32.11
CA HIS A 754 19.00 -36.96 32.87
C HIS A 754 19.65 -38.21 33.46
N GLU A 755 20.35 -38.07 34.58
CA GLU A 755 20.23 -39.08 35.65
C GLU A 755 18.95 -38.77 36.44
N HIS A 756 18.08 -39.76 36.57
CA HIS A 756 16.79 -39.66 37.24
C HIS A 756 16.95 -39.40 38.75
N GLY A 757 17.11 -38.14 39.15
CA GLY A 757 17.17 -37.77 40.56
C GLY A 757 17.04 -36.27 40.76
N GLU A 758 16.00 -35.86 41.50
CA GLU A 758 15.73 -34.50 42.01
C GLU A 758 15.15 -33.43 41.08
N LYS A 759 13.92 -33.02 41.41
CA LYS A 759 13.19 -31.91 40.80
C LYS A 759 13.83 -30.56 41.18
N LYS A 760 14.76 -30.04 40.37
CA LYS A 760 15.12 -28.60 40.37
C LYS A 760 14.24 -27.80 39.40
N SER A 761 14.05 -26.49 39.58
CA SER A 761 13.17 -25.65 38.73
C SER A 761 13.74 -25.45 37.31
N VAL A 762 12.86 -25.24 36.32
CA VAL A 762 13.18 -25.17 34.88
C VAL A 762 14.28 -24.16 34.55
N GLY A 763 14.39 -23.03 35.27
CA GLY A 763 15.44 -22.03 35.06
C GLY A 763 16.86 -22.53 35.36
N LYS A 764 17.00 -23.51 36.27
CA LYS A 764 18.28 -24.16 36.57
C LYS A 764 18.55 -25.39 35.68
N ARG A 765 17.55 -25.85 34.92
CA ARG A 765 17.65 -27.01 34.01
C ARG A 765 18.21 -26.64 32.63
N LEU A 766 18.34 -25.36 32.32
CA LEU A 766 18.74 -24.88 30.99
C LEU A 766 20.09 -24.16 30.96
N TRP A 767 20.61 -23.66 32.10
CA TRP A 767 21.77 -22.76 32.12
C TRP A 767 22.59 -22.88 33.42
N GLU A 768 23.86 -23.28 33.32
CA GLU A 768 24.89 -22.92 34.28
C GLU A 768 25.80 -21.86 33.62
N GLY A 769 25.67 -20.61 34.04
CA GLY A 769 26.71 -19.62 33.80
C GLY A 769 27.88 -19.93 34.73
N SER A 770 29.10 -19.90 34.21
CA SER A 770 30.29 -19.97 35.07
C SER A 770 30.26 -18.77 36.03
N ASN A 771 29.95 -19.03 37.30
CA ASN A 771 30.23 -18.09 38.38
C ASN A 771 31.74 -17.86 38.43
N THR A 772 32.22 -16.82 37.75
CA THR A 772 33.43 -16.13 38.18
C THR A 772 32.95 -14.87 38.88
N GLU A 773 33.29 -14.81 40.16
CA GLU A 773 32.91 -13.80 41.13
C GLU A 773 33.14 -12.39 40.57
N VAL A 774 32.10 -11.54 40.61
CA VAL A 774 32.29 -10.09 40.55
C VAL A 774 31.86 -9.55 41.91
N SER A 775 32.87 -9.12 42.67
CA SER A 775 32.71 -8.32 43.87
C SER A 775 32.05 -6.98 43.54
N GLN A 776 30.96 -6.71 44.26
CA GLN A 776 30.26 -5.42 44.53
C GLN A 776 29.81 -4.56 43.35
#